data_AF-A0A260YRI1-F1
#
_entry.id   AF-A0A260YRI1-F1
#
_cell.length_a   1.000
_cell.length_b   1.000
_cell.length_c   1.000
_cell.angle_alpha   90.00
_cell.angle_beta   90.00
_cell.angle_gamma   90.00
#
_symmetry.space_group_name_H-M   'P 1'
#
loop_
_entity.id
_entity.type
_entity.pdbx_description
1 polymer ?
#
loop_
_entity_poly.entity_id
_entity_poly.type
_entity_poly.pdbx_seq_one_letter_code
_entity_poly.pdbx_strand_id
1 'polypeptide(L)'
;MNHKYSPIELPQKKKWTEDERAALAQKLDDDLDRFMEEMAAKKAEKPEPRKPFDFDEWCKEIDQHPAFMKEMPKDGKYKDTIEALQAMKYDKEDDEDKQQNAEHHKNEGNKHFKFKKYRWATDCYSNGIKENCPDRKLNAVLYFNRAAAQKHIGNLRSAIKDCSMGRKFDPTHLKGVIRGAECLLELEYAKDALNWIESSKKIFAFTKETSETPDLTEDEKKYIDELEKTRVKAVELSLKEERDKRKSRAEERKETEAKKKLLDALKERNLNLSPRVPFDHPELMDMARLTVSLPLMRTFDNVRFFVSDQYDEYLTEVQFLYTEVKEWLQNISGVELTEQVDCNGSCYARTDSLLPHNDLIETRRFAFVYYMTSANWDSEANGGDLQLFNHDKSLQPTTVATQFAPLRNSLILFEVSEKSWHRVAEMISEEPRLSINGWFHSTRRLQPKKPAVESIRRFIPENKCKLLKLINKDFTTEKRQNEVQQIFSDNSELNLNGFLLENIHKEVFTELVSNPSYFKTVGPVNKRHVARLLEEKAAQLKTTSRIIECLKSTTFARLAAKLTGVTVSGAQTSVTVSRVEHGTYWVLGDEDAEQSNADGYCLDLHLFVQEKQWGDDAGGNLIYIAEGETEELLRISPSPNAASIVFREPGVLSFMKFANCDSTDPYFLFTVSFYNVKVVDE
;
A
#
# COMPACT_ATOMS: atom_id res chain seq x y z
N MET A 1 16.37 -37.00 72.94
CA MET A 1 14.93 -36.91 73.27
C MET A 1 14.15 -37.15 71.99
N ASN A 2 13.28 -38.17 72.01
CA ASN A 2 12.44 -38.59 70.88
C ASN A 2 11.35 -37.57 70.60
N HIS A 3 11.31 -36.99 69.39
CA HIS A 3 10.06 -36.48 68.81
C HIS A 3 9.63 -37.42 67.69
N LYS A 4 8.63 -38.27 68.01
CA LYS A 4 7.86 -39.04 67.03
C LYS A 4 6.98 -38.07 66.25
N TYR A 5 7.18 -37.96 64.94
CA TYR A 5 6.16 -37.42 64.03
C TYR A 5 5.30 -38.58 63.53
N SER A 6 4.00 -38.54 63.83
CA SER A 6 3.01 -39.44 63.20
C SER A 6 2.85 -39.07 61.72
N PRO A 7 2.70 -40.05 60.81
CA PRO A 7 2.38 -39.78 59.42
C PRO A 7 0.95 -39.21 59.31
N ILE A 8 0.79 -38.10 58.61
CA ILE A 8 -0.51 -37.56 58.24
C ILE A 8 -1.05 -38.42 57.09
N GLU A 9 -2.10 -39.21 57.36
CA GLU A 9 -2.85 -39.89 56.31
C GLU A 9 -3.64 -38.86 55.49
N LEU A 10 -3.31 -38.73 54.20
CA LEU A 10 -4.09 -37.93 53.25
C LEU A 10 -5.44 -38.63 53.00
N PRO A 11 -6.57 -37.90 53.04
CA PRO A 11 -7.88 -38.49 52.81
C PRO A 11 -7.97 -39.06 51.39
N GLN A 12 -8.45 -40.30 51.28
CA GLN A 12 -8.62 -40.96 49.98
C GLN A 12 -9.58 -40.15 49.10
N LYS A 13 -9.14 -39.83 47.87
CA LYS A 13 -9.96 -39.15 46.86
C LYS A 13 -11.18 -40.02 46.53
N LYS A 14 -12.39 -39.53 46.87
CA LYS A 14 -13.67 -40.13 46.44
C LYS A 14 -13.64 -40.28 44.91
N LYS A 15 -13.82 -41.49 44.39
CA LYS A 15 -14.02 -41.73 42.96
C LYS A 15 -15.45 -41.36 42.61
N TRP A 16 -15.61 -40.20 41.96
CA TRP A 16 -16.90 -39.70 41.51
C TRP A 16 -17.36 -40.46 40.26
N THR A 17 -18.58 -40.98 40.31
CA THR A 17 -19.30 -41.52 39.16
C THR A 17 -19.70 -40.40 38.20
N GLU A 18 -20.01 -40.75 36.95
CA GLU A 18 -20.33 -39.78 35.89
C GLU A 18 -21.62 -39.01 36.19
N ASP A 19 -22.61 -39.70 36.78
CA ASP A 19 -23.87 -39.09 37.25
C ASP A 19 -23.66 -38.12 38.42
N GLU A 20 -22.79 -38.45 39.38
CA GLU A 20 -22.47 -37.53 40.48
C GLU A 20 -21.71 -36.28 39.99
N ARG A 21 -20.93 -36.37 38.90
CA ARG A 21 -20.28 -35.20 38.29
C ARG A 21 -21.27 -34.33 37.54
N ALA A 22 -22.21 -34.93 36.82
CA ALA A 22 -23.26 -34.20 36.13
C ALA A 22 -24.16 -33.44 37.13
N ALA A 23 -24.56 -34.10 38.22
CA ALA A 23 -25.34 -33.48 39.28
C ALA A 23 -24.58 -32.34 39.99
N LEU A 24 -23.26 -32.49 40.17
CA LEU A 24 -22.42 -31.44 40.76
C LEU A 24 -22.26 -30.25 39.81
N ALA A 25 -22.10 -30.50 38.50
CA ALA A 25 -22.02 -29.45 37.48
C ALA A 25 -23.32 -28.64 37.42
N GLN A 26 -24.46 -29.32 37.40
CA GLN A 26 -25.77 -28.66 37.39
C GLN A 26 -26.00 -27.80 38.64
N LYS A 27 -25.60 -28.30 39.82
CA LYS A 27 -25.66 -27.53 41.06
C LYS A 27 -24.74 -26.30 41.03
N LEU A 28 -23.59 -26.40 40.37
CA LEU A 28 -22.65 -25.29 40.24
C LEU A 28 -23.19 -24.21 39.31
N ASP A 29 -23.86 -24.61 38.21
CA ASP A 29 -24.53 -23.70 37.29
C ASP A 29 -25.69 -22.97 37.98
N ASP A 30 -26.54 -23.70 38.72
CA ASP A 30 -27.65 -23.11 39.49
C ASP A 30 -27.16 -22.13 40.57
N ASP A 31 -26.05 -22.46 41.25
CA ASP A 31 -25.44 -21.58 42.25
C ASP A 31 -24.81 -20.33 41.60
N LEU A 32 -24.29 -20.46 40.37
CA LEU A 32 -23.72 -19.34 39.60
C LEU A 32 -24.82 -18.38 39.12
N ASP A 33 -25.93 -18.92 38.63
CA ASP A 33 -27.08 -18.11 38.19
C ASP A 33 -27.69 -17.34 39.35
N ARG A 34 -27.85 -17.98 40.51
CA ARG A 34 -28.31 -17.30 41.73
C ARG A 34 -27.36 -16.17 42.17
N PHE A 35 -26.05 -16.38 42.06
CA PHE A 35 -25.06 -15.35 42.36
C PHE A 35 -25.12 -14.17 41.38
N MET A 36 -25.34 -14.45 40.09
CA MET A 36 -25.51 -13.42 39.06
C MET A 36 -26.77 -12.59 39.27
N GLU A 37 -27.88 -13.22 39.68
CA GLU A 37 -29.12 -12.54 40.02
C GLU A 37 -28.99 -11.66 41.28
N GLU A 38 -28.32 -12.13 42.34
CA GLU A 38 -28.03 -11.32 43.53
C GLU A 38 -27.17 -10.09 43.22
N MET A 39 -26.17 -10.25 42.34
CA MET A 39 -25.31 -9.15 41.90
C MET A 39 -26.06 -8.15 41.01
N ALA A 40 -26.98 -8.63 40.17
CA ALA A 40 -27.86 -7.78 39.37
C ALA A 40 -28.85 -6.99 40.25
N ALA A 41 -29.44 -7.62 41.26
CA ALA A 41 -30.33 -6.99 42.22
C ALA A 41 -29.60 -5.91 43.05
N LYS A 42 -28.40 -6.19 43.56
CA LYS A 42 -27.55 -5.20 44.26
C LYS A 42 -27.18 -4.00 43.39
N LYS A 43 -27.06 -4.20 42.08
CA LYS A 43 -26.76 -3.13 41.11
C LYS A 43 -27.99 -2.27 40.80
N ALA A 44 -29.19 -2.80 40.94
CA ALA A 44 -30.45 -2.08 40.72
C ALA A 44 -30.86 -1.20 41.91
N GLU A 45 -30.46 -1.53 43.14
CA GLU A 45 -30.87 -0.81 44.37
C GLU A 45 -30.10 0.50 44.65
N LYS A 46 -28.99 0.81 43.96
CA LYS A 46 -28.22 2.05 44.18
C LYS A 46 -27.70 2.69 42.87
N PRO A 47 -28.48 3.56 42.22
CA PRO A 47 -27.95 4.45 41.20
C PRO A 47 -27.38 5.70 41.88
N GLU A 48 -26.27 5.57 42.62
CA GLU A 48 -25.51 6.77 42.98
C GLU A 48 -24.84 7.32 41.70
N PRO A 49 -24.93 8.63 41.43
CA PRO A 49 -24.28 9.23 40.28
C PRO A 49 -22.78 8.98 40.40
N ARG A 50 -22.22 8.20 39.46
CA ARG A 50 -20.77 7.99 39.38
C ARG A 50 -20.12 9.36 39.21
N LYS A 51 -19.27 9.74 40.17
CA LYS A 51 -18.40 10.91 40.03
C LYS A 51 -17.68 10.81 38.68
N PRO A 52 -17.56 11.91 37.92
CA PRO A 52 -16.71 11.95 36.74
C PRO A 52 -15.31 11.45 37.11
N PHE A 53 -14.73 10.59 36.29
CA PHE A 53 -13.38 10.09 36.51
C PHE A 53 -12.40 11.26 36.46
N ASP A 54 -11.82 11.59 37.62
CA ASP A 54 -10.78 12.59 37.76
C ASP A 54 -9.42 11.89 37.75
N PHE A 55 -8.67 12.10 36.67
CA PHE A 55 -7.38 11.47 36.45
C PHE A 55 -6.34 11.89 37.50
N ASP A 56 -6.43 13.11 38.02
CA ASP A 56 -5.50 13.62 39.02
C ASP A 56 -5.82 13.09 40.43
N GLU A 57 -7.09 12.85 40.73
CA GLU A 57 -7.52 12.19 41.98
C GLU A 57 -7.09 10.72 41.98
N TRP A 58 -7.28 10.02 40.87
CA TRP A 58 -6.88 8.61 40.70
C TRP A 58 -5.36 8.39 40.78
N CYS A 59 -4.56 9.25 40.14
CA CYS A 59 -3.10 9.19 40.25
C CYS A 59 -2.64 9.38 41.71
N LYS A 60 -3.26 10.29 42.47
CA LYS A 60 -2.96 10.49 43.89
C LYS A 60 -3.33 9.27 44.74
N GLU A 61 -4.43 8.58 44.42
CA GLU A 61 -4.84 7.35 45.13
C GLU A 61 -3.89 6.18 44.86
N ILE A 62 -3.44 6.01 43.61
CA ILE A 62 -2.46 4.97 43.26
C ILE A 62 -1.08 5.25 43.89
N ASP A 63 -0.63 6.51 43.88
CA ASP A 63 0.63 6.90 44.51
C ASP A 63 0.60 6.74 46.04
N GLN A 64 -0.58 6.65 46.65
CA GLN A 64 -0.74 6.33 48.08
C GLN A 64 -0.91 4.83 48.37
N HIS A 65 -1.08 4.00 47.33
CA HIS A 65 -1.27 2.58 47.51
C HIS A 65 0.07 1.89 47.88
N PRO A 66 0.12 1.04 48.93
CA PRO A 66 1.36 0.45 49.44
C PRO A 66 2.21 -0.32 48.41
N ALA A 67 1.57 -0.82 47.35
CA ALA A 67 2.24 -1.53 46.26
C ALA A 67 2.93 -0.63 45.22
N PHE A 68 2.57 0.66 45.14
CA PHE A 68 2.97 1.59 44.06
C PHE A 68 3.54 2.93 44.54
N MET A 69 3.49 3.19 45.85
CA MET A 69 3.98 4.42 46.48
C MET A 69 5.50 4.62 46.32
N LYS A 70 5.91 5.84 45.92
CA LYS A 70 7.32 6.22 45.68
C LYS A 70 8.03 6.81 46.90
N GLU A 71 7.29 7.41 47.83
CA GLU A 71 7.84 8.04 49.05
C GLU A 71 6.99 7.69 50.29
N MET A 72 7.66 7.51 51.43
CA MET A 72 7.03 7.05 52.68
C MET A 72 6.23 8.16 53.38
N PRO A 73 5.03 7.87 53.93
CA PRO A 73 4.42 8.68 54.98
C PRO A 73 5.34 8.69 56.20
N LYS A 74 5.65 9.89 56.72
CA LYS A 74 6.68 10.07 57.76
C LYS A 74 6.32 9.48 59.13
N ASP A 75 5.05 9.13 59.37
CA ASP A 75 4.59 8.57 60.64
C ASP A 75 3.56 7.43 60.42
N GLY A 76 3.86 6.22 60.93
CA GLY A 76 2.95 5.08 60.83
C GLY A 76 3.46 3.78 61.46
N LYS A 77 2.54 3.02 62.07
CA LYS A 77 2.73 1.83 62.94
C LYS A 77 3.30 0.57 62.25
N TYR A 78 3.64 0.64 60.95
CA TYR A 78 4.05 -0.50 60.13
C TYR A 78 5.35 -0.25 59.34
N LYS A 79 6.10 0.80 59.69
CA LYS A 79 7.36 1.20 59.05
C LYS A 79 8.32 0.01 58.91
N ASP A 80 8.61 -0.68 60.02
CA ASP A 80 9.61 -1.75 60.07
C ASP A 80 9.18 -2.99 59.25
N THR A 81 7.89 -3.33 59.24
CA THR A 81 7.36 -4.46 58.45
C THR A 81 7.36 -4.19 56.95
N ILE A 82 7.14 -2.94 56.56
CA ILE A 82 7.14 -2.52 55.15
C ILE A 82 8.58 -2.34 54.66
N GLU A 83 9.50 -1.85 55.52
CA GLU A 83 10.94 -1.83 55.27
C GLU A 83 11.49 -3.24 55.04
N ALA A 84 11.09 -4.23 55.85
CA ALA A 84 11.51 -5.63 55.67
C ALA A 84 10.96 -6.25 54.36
N LEU A 85 9.71 -5.94 53.98
CA LEU A 85 9.11 -6.41 52.72
C LEU A 85 9.72 -5.74 51.49
N GLN A 86 10.14 -4.47 51.58
CA GLN A 86 10.89 -3.81 50.50
C GLN A 86 12.35 -4.26 50.44
N ALA A 87 13.01 -4.52 51.58
CA ALA A 87 14.36 -5.11 51.60
C ALA A 87 14.40 -6.46 50.88
N MET A 88 13.40 -7.34 51.11
CA MET A 88 13.27 -8.60 50.36
C MET A 88 12.99 -8.42 48.85
N LYS A 89 12.46 -7.27 48.42
CA LYS A 89 12.20 -6.96 47.00
C LYS A 89 13.40 -6.29 46.31
N TYR A 90 14.33 -5.71 47.07
CA TYR A 90 15.44 -4.89 46.56
C TYR A 90 16.84 -5.36 46.99
N ASP A 91 16.99 -6.46 47.72
CA ASP A 91 18.27 -7.18 47.84
C ASP A 91 18.61 -7.83 46.49
N LYS A 92 19.18 -7.05 45.58
CA LYS A 92 19.65 -7.45 44.24
C LYS A 92 21.17 -7.69 44.20
N GLU A 93 21.78 -8.01 45.33
CA GLU A 93 23.23 -8.20 45.41
C GLU A 93 23.67 -9.66 45.54
N ASP A 94 22.74 -10.61 45.76
CA ASP A 94 23.09 -12.03 45.67
C ASP A 94 23.13 -12.51 44.21
N ASP A 95 24.27 -13.07 43.83
CA ASP A 95 24.47 -13.64 42.50
C ASP A 95 23.59 -14.88 42.26
N GLU A 96 23.18 -15.57 43.33
CA GLU A 96 22.22 -16.68 43.26
C GLU A 96 20.82 -16.19 42.83
N ASP A 97 20.37 -15.05 43.34
CA ASP A 97 19.07 -14.47 43.00
C ASP A 97 19.02 -13.95 41.56
N LYS A 98 20.11 -13.34 41.07
CA LYS A 98 20.22 -12.92 39.65
C LYS A 98 20.13 -14.12 38.71
N GLN A 99 20.76 -15.24 39.08
CA GLN A 99 20.69 -16.46 38.29
C GLN A 99 19.29 -17.08 38.30
N GLN A 100 18.64 -17.16 39.46
CA GLN A 100 17.27 -17.68 39.58
C GLN A 100 16.27 -16.83 38.80
N ASN A 101 16.40 -15.50 38.84
CA ASN A 101 15.54 -14.57 38.09
C ASN A 101 15.74 -14.68 36.58
N ALA A 102 16.99 -14.77 36.11
CA ALA A 102 17.29 -14.99 34.70
C ALA A 102 16.72 -16.34 34.20
N GLU A 103 16.81 -17.39 35.02
CA GLU A 103 16.27 -18.73 34.75
C GLU A 103 14.73 -18.72 34.69
N HIS A 104 14.08 -17.97 35.61
CA HIS A 104 12.64 -17.76 35.60
C HIS A 104 12.18 -17.09 34.30
N HIS A 105 12.83 -15.99 33.92
CA HIS A 105 12.55 -15.28 32.67
C HIS A 105 12.79 -16.12 31.41
N LYS A 106 13.83 -16.98 31.42
CA LYS A 106 14.04 -17.96 30.35
C LYS A 106 12.85 -18.92 30.23
N ASN A 107 12.37 -19.44 31.36
CA ASN A 107 11.27 -20.41 31.38
C ASN A 107 9.94 -19.79 30.94
N GLU A 108 9.63 -18.58 31.38
CA GLU A 108 8.47 -17.81 30.91
C GLU A 108 8.57 -17.49 29.41
N GLY A 109 9.74 -17.04 28.96
CA GLY A 109 10.00 -16.82 27.54
C GLY A 109 9.77 -18.09 26.71
N ASN A 110 10.23 -19.25 27.19
CA ASN A 110 10.02 -20.54 26.52
C ASN A 110 8.54 -20.95 26.47
N LYS A 111 7.76 -20.66 27.53
CA LYS A 111 6.30 -20.86 27.52
C LYS A 111 5.65 -19.99 26.44
N HIS A 112 5.95 -18.69 26.41
CA HIS A 112 5.42 -17.77 25.40
C HIS A 112 5.83 -18.16 23.98
N PHE A 113 7.08 -18.61 23.80
CA PHE A 113 7.57 -19.10 22.52
C PHE A 113 6.79 -20.33 22.05
N LYS A 114 6.50 -21.28 22.96
CA LYS A 114 5.66 -22.46 22.66
C LYS A 114 4.24 -22.07 22.25
N PHE A 115 3.68 -21.01 22.83
CA PHE A 115 2.38 -20.46 22.44
C PHE A 115 2.42 -19.54 21.21
N LYS A 116 3.54 -19.51 20.46
CA LYS A 116 3.76 -18.64 19.28
C LYS A 116 3.60 -17.14 19.56
N LYS A 117 3.68 -16.74 20.83
CA LYS A 117 3.60 -15.35 21.30
C LYS A 117 5.00 -14.73 21.28
N TYR A 118 5.58 -14.61 20.07
CA TYR A 118 7.01 -14.30 19.90
C TYR A 118 7.41 -12.93 20.47
N ARG A 119 6.56 -11.90 20.38
CA ARG A 119 6.85 -10.58 20.98
C ARG A 119 7.02 -10.66 22.50
N TRP A 120 6.07 -11.29 23.20
CA TRP A 120 6.18 -11.50 24.65
C TRP A 120 7.36 -12.39 25.02
N ALA A 121 7.66 -13.41 24.20
CA ALA A 121 8.88 -14.20 24.40
C ALA A 121 10.16 -13.34 24.30
N THR A 122 10.25 -12.44 23.31
CA THR A 122 11.36 -11.48 23.18
C THR A 122 11.48 -10.57 24.40
N ASP A 123 10.37 -10.09 24.96
CA ASP A 123 10.37 -9.25 26.16
C ASP A 123 10.86 -10.03 27.39
N CYS A 124 10.37 -11.25 27.60
CA CYS A 124 10.81 -12.13 28.68
C CYS A 124 12.31 -12.43 28.59
N TYR A 125 12.83 -12.80 27.41
CA TYR A 125 14.27 -13.04 27.24
C TYR A 125 15.08 -11.76 27.44
N SER A 126 14.57 -10.60 27.03
CA SER A 126 15.24 -9.32 27.24
C SER A 126 15.30 -8.95 28.73
N ASN A 127 14.25 -9.25 29.50
CA ASN A 127 14.27 -9.06 30.95
C ASN A 127 15.25 -10.03 31.62
N GLY A 128 15.31 -11.30 31.19
CA GLY A 128 16.34 -12.23 31.67
C GLY A 128 17.77 -11.76 31.40
N ILE A 129 18.03 -11.13 30.25
CA ILE A 129 19.35 -10.55 29.92
C ILE A 129 19.67 -9.34 30.82
N LYS A 130 18.66 -8.55 31.21
CA LYS A 130 18.86 -7.35 32.06
C LYS A 130 19.25 -7.70 33.51
N GLU A 131 18.94 -8.91 33.98
CA GLU A 131 19.33 -9.36 35.32
C GLU A 131 20.86 -9.52 35.47
N ASN A 132 21.63 -9.48 34.36
CA ASN A 132 23.09 -9.55 34.36
C ASN A 132 23.63 -10.74 35.17
N CYS A 133 23.07 -11.94 34.97
CA CYS A 133 23.52 -13.13 35.68
C CYS A 133 24.99 -13.45 35.37
N PRO A 134 25.78 -13.94 36.34
CA PRO A 134 27.19 -14.29 36.12
C PRO A 134 27.35 -15.56 35.27
N ASP A 135 26.31 -16.40 35.15
CA ASP A 135 26.37 -17.60 34.32
C ASP A 135 26.44 -17.26 32.83
N ARG A 136 27.61 -17.55 32.27
CA ARG A 136 27.93 -17.32 30.86
C ARG A 136 27.10 -18.21 29.92
N LYS A 137 26.79 -19.45 30.30
CA LYS A 137 26.00 -20.38 29.48
C LYS A 137 24.53 -19.96 29.42
N LEU A 138 23.96 -19.57 30.57
CA LEU A 138 22.59 -19.05 30.64
C LEU A 138 22.41 -17.79 29.79
N ASN A 139 23.36 -16.86 29.86
CA ASN A 139 23.36 -15.67 29.00
C ASN A 139 23.37 -16.03 27.51
N ALA A 140 24.22 -16.97 27.09
CA ALA A 140 24.26 -17.42 25.70
C ALA A 140 22.89 -17.95 25.25
N VAL A 141 22.25 -18.80 26.06
CA VAL A 141 20.92 -19.37 25.77
C VAL A 141 19.86 -18.28 25.64
N LEU A 142 19.85 -17.28 26.52
CA LEU A 142 18.91 -16.16 26.46
C LEU A 142 19.05 -15.36 25.16
N TYR A 143 20.28 -15.03 24.74
CA TYR A 143 20.53 -14.35 23.46
C TYR A 143 20.08 -15.20 22.27
N PHE A 144 20.40 -16.50 22.25
CA PHE A 144 19.98 -17.37 21.14
C PHE A 144 18.46 -17.57 21.09
N ASN A 145 17.80 -17.73 22.23
CA ASN A 145 16.34 -17.86 22.28
C ASN A 145 15.64 -16.55 21.88
N ARG A 146 16.19 -15.40 22.25
CA ARG A 146 15.71 -14.10 21.78
C ARG A 146 15.89 -13.95 20.27
N ALA A 147 17.02 -14.38 19.72
CA ALA A 147 17.24 -14.42 18.28
C ALA A 147 16.21 -15.30 17.55
N ALA A 148 15.81 -16.43 18.15
CA ALA A 148 14.76 -17.30 17.59
C ALA A 148 13.41 -16.57 17.51
N ALA A 149 13.03 -15.89 18.59
CA ALA A 149 11.79 -15.14 18.65
C ALA A 149 11.79 -13.98 17.64
N GLN A 150 12.90 -13.25 17.54
CA GLN A 150 13.07 -12.16 16.58
C GLN A 150 13.04 -12.64 15.12
N LYS A 151 13.64 -13.81 14.83
CA LYS A 151 13.55 -14.43 13.51
C LYS A 151 12.10 -14.69 13.11
N HIS A 152 11.28 -15.28 14.00
CA HIS A 152 9.86 -15.51 13.73
C HIS A 152 9.01 -14.22 13.61
N ILE A 153 9.49 -13.10 14.15
CA ILE A 153 8.86 -11.78 13.98
C ILE A 153 9.25 -11.13 12.63
N GLY A 154 10.31 -11.62 11.97
CA GLY A 154 10.87 -11.02 10.74
C GLY A 154 12.03 -10.04 10.99
N ASN A 155 12.48 -9.89 12.24
CA ASN A 155 13.57 -8.99 12.63
C ASN A 155 14.95 -9.65 12.46
N LEU A 156 15.31 -10.02 11.23
CA LEU A 156 16.50 -10.82 10.93
C LEU A 156 17.83 -10.17 11.36
N ARG A 157 17.97 -8.85 11.19
CA ARG A 157 19.19 -8.11 11.59
C ARG A 157 19.40 -8.12 13.10
N SER A 158 18.32 -7.94 13.87
CA SER A 158 18.36 -8.04 15.33
C SER A 158 18.71 -9.46 15.76
N ALA A 159 18.14 -10.47 15.09
CA ALA A 159 18.44 -11.87 15.37
C ALA A 159 19.93 -12.20 15.13
N ILE A 160 20.54 -11.65 14.08
CA ILE A 160 21.99 -11.80 13.82
C ILE A 160 22.82 -11.15 14.93
N LYS A 161 22.43 -9.95 15.38
CA LYS A 161 23.12 -9.25 16.48
C LYS A 161 23.05 -10.09 17.76
N ASP A 162 21.89 -10.67 18.05
CA ASP A 162 21.69 -11.54 19.20
C ASP A 162 22.48 -12.85 19.08
N CYS A 163 22.52 -13.48 17.91
CA CYS A 163 23.38 -14.64 17.67
C CYS A 163 24.88 -14.31 17.82
N SER A 164 25.30 -13.11 17.40
CA SER A 164 26.68 -12.64 17.55
C SER A 164 27.05 -12.40 19.01
N MET A 165 26.14 -11.82 19.79
CA MET A 165 26.33 -11.68 21.24
C MET A 165 26.32 -13.02 21.95
N GLY A 166 25.37 -13.92 21.64
CA GLY A 166 25.32 -15.27 22.20
C GLY A 166 26.60 -16.06 21.94
N ARG A 167 27.18 -15.94 20.74
CA ARG A 167 28.46 -16.57 20.37
C ARG A 167 29.66 -16.08 21.20
N LYS A 168 29.63 -14.84 21.72
CA LYS A 168 30.68 -14.34 22.65
C LYS A 168 30.62 -15.01 24.02
N PHE A 169 29.42 -15.44 24.43
CA PHE A 169 29.18 -16.11 25.71
C PHE A 169 29.44 -17.61 25.61
N ASP A 170 28.86 -18.28 24.60
CA ASP A 170 29.11 -19.69 24.28
C ASP A 170 29.39 -19.87 22.78
N PRO A 171 30.68 -19.93 22.39
CA PRO A 171 31.08 -20.16 21.00
C PRO A 171 30.76 -21.58 20.48
N THR A 172 30.49 -22.54 21.37
CA THR A 172 30.26 -23.96 21.02
C THR A 172 28.79 -24.27 20.74
N HIS A 173 27.90 -23.30 20.95
CA HIS A 173 26.45 -23.47 20.78
C HIS A 173 26.02 -23.57 19.30
N LEU A 174 26.14 -24.76 18.72
CA LEU A 174 25.89 -25.03 17.29
C LEU A 174 24.50 -24.59 16.82
N LYS A 175 23.45 -24.81 17.63
CA LYS A 175 22.07 -24.44 17.28
C LYS A 175 21.90 -22.93 17.06
N GLY A 176 22.60 -22.11 17.84
CA GLY A 176 22.60 -20.65 17.69
C GLY A 176 23.44 -20.19 16.50
N VAL A 177 24.53 -20.90 16.22
CA VAL A 177 25.36 -20.66 15.02
C VAL A 177 24.54 -20.92 13.76
N ILE A 178 23.83 -22.05 13.67
CA ILE A 178 22.95 -22.39 12.55
C ILE A 178 21.92 -21.28 12.34
N ARG A 179 21.24 -20.85 13.40
CA ARG A 179 20.25 -19.77 13.34
C ARG A 179 20.85 -18.46 12.81
N GLY A 180 22.05 -18.10 13.24
CA GLY A 180 22.76 -16.92 12.71
C GLY A 180 23.06 -17.05 11.21
N ALA A 181 23.51 -18.23 10.77
CA ALA A 181 23.77 -18.51 9.35
C ALA A 181 22.48 -18.47 8.51
N GLU A 182 21.38 -19.04 8.99
CA GLU A 182 20.08 -18.97 8.32
C GLU A 182 19.60 -17.53 8.15
N CYS A 183 19.70 -16.70 9.19
CA CYS A 183 19.34 -15.29 9.09
C CYS A 183 20.20 -14.52 8.08
N LEU A 184 21.50 -14.85 7.96
CA LEU A 184 22.38 -14.27 6.95
C LEU A 184 22.01 -14.72 5.53
N LEU A 185 21.58 -15.97 5.36
CA LEU A 185 21.09 -16.47 4.07
C LEU A 185 19.75 -15.85 3.67
N GLU A 186 18.83 -15.67 4.60
CA GLU A 186 17.55 -14.98 4.36
C GLU A 186 17.74 -13.49 4.01
N LEU A 187 18.87 -12.89 4.42
CA LEU A 187 19.29 -11.54 4.02
C LEU A 187 20.17 -11.50 2.76
N GLU A 188 20.35 -12.63 2.07
CA GLU A 188 21.18 -12.75 0.87
C GLU A 188 22.67 -12.37 1.07
N TYR A 189 23.21 -12.58 2.29
CA TYR A 189 24.62 -12.35 2.59
C TYR A 189 25.40 -13.68 2.58
N ALA A 190 25.53 -14.28 1.39
CA ALA A 190 26.10 -15.61 1.22
C ALA A 190 27.55 -15.73 1.73
N LYS A 191 28.40 -14.74 1.45
CA LYS A 191 29.81 -14.71 1.88
C LYS A 191 29.95 -14.62 3.40
N ASP A 192 29.14 -13.78 4.02
CA ASP A 192 29.16 -13.61 5.47
C ASP A 192 28.63 -14.87 6.16
N ALA A 193 27.62 -15.54 5.59
CA ALA A 193 27.14 -16.83 6.07
C ALA A 193 28.23 -17.91 5.99
N LEU A 194 29.01 -17.97 4.89
CA LEU A 194 30.13 -18.91 4.76
C LEU A 194 31.22 -18.65 5.81
N ASN A 195 31.67 -17.40 5.95
CA ASN A 195 32.65 -17.00 6.95
C ASN A 195 32.15 -17.30 8.37
N TRP A 196 30.86 -17.07 8.63
CA TRP A 196 30.22 -17.37 9.90
C TRP A 196 30.26 -18.86 10.23
N ILE A 197 29.90 -19.71 9.26
CA ILE A 197 29.91 -21.17 9.43
C ILE A 197 31.34 -21.70 9.62
N GLU A 198 32.29 -21.27 8.80
CA GLU A 198 33.68 -21.74 8.86
C GLU A 198 34.38 -21.34 10.16
N SER A 199 34.19 -20.09 10.59
CA SER A 199 34.73 -19.61 11.86
C SER A 199 34.19 -20.42 13.04
N SER A 200 32.88 -20.69 13.06
CA SER A 200 32.26 -21.48 14.11
C SER A 200 32.68 -22.95 14.09
N LYS A 201 32.88 -23.57 12.92
CA LYS A 201 33.42 -24.94 12.82
C LYS A 201 34.83 -25.06 13.40
N LYS A 202 35.71 -24.10 13.07
CA LYS A 202 37.09 -24.07 13.59
C LYS A 202 37.10 -23.95 15.12
N ILE A 203 36.27 -23.05 15.67
CA ILE A 203 36.16 -22.85 17.12
C ILE A 203 35.61 -24.10 17.80
N PHE A 204 34.59 -24.73 17.22
CA PHE A 204 33.99 -25.95 17.78
C PHE A 204 34.99 -27.13 17.78
N ALA A 205 35.69 -27.35 16.67
CA ALA A 205 36.71 -28.40 16.56
C ALA A 205 37.86 -28.18 17.57
N PHE A 206 38.40 -26.96 17.63
CA PHE A 206 39.45 -26.61 18.57
C PHE A 206 39.02 -26.84 20.03
N THR A 207 37.79 -26.43 20.38
CA THR A 207 37.29 -26.57 21.76
C THR A 207 37.10 -28.05 22.14
N LYS A 208 36.66 -28.89 21.20
CA LYS A 208 36.48 -30.34 21.41
C LYS A 208 37.80 -31.09 21.54
N GLU A 209 38.79 -30.75 20.72
CA GLU A 209 40.15 -31.32 20.79
C GLU A 209 40.82 -31.03 22.14
N THR A 210 40.52 -29.90 22.77
CA THR A 210 41.05 -29.52 24.11
C THR A 210 40.24 -30.06 25.30
N SER A 211 39.14 -30.78 25.07
CA SER A 211 38.23 -31.23 26.13
C SER A 211 38.52 -32.66 26.60
N GLU A 212 38.22 -32.97 27.87
CA GLU A 212 38.40 -34.32 28.46
C GLU A 212 37.51 -35.41 27.83
N THR A 213 36.51 -35.02 27.01
CA THR A 213 35.57 -35.93 26.31
C THR A 213 35.55 -35.63 24.81
N PRO A 214 36.48 -36.21 24.03
CA PRO A 214 36.63 -35.90 22.60
C PRO A 214 35.52 -36.48 21.71
N ASP A 215 34.71 -37.41 22.22
CA ASP A 215 33.62 -38.02 21.47
C ASP A 215 32.44 -37.05 21.25
N LEU A 216 31.92 -37.03 20.02
CA LEU A 216 30.75 -36.25 19.65
C LEU A 216 29.46 -36.93 20.15
N THR A 217 28.63 -36.15 20.85
CA THR A 217 27.27 -36.56 21.18
C THR A 217 26.41 -36.67 19.91
N GLU A 218 25.33 -37.46 19.97
CA GLU A 218 24.39 -37.58 18.83
C GLU A 218 23.76 -36.23 18.42
N ASP A 219 23.46 -35.37 19.39
CA ASP A 219 22.94 -34.02 19.11
C ASP A 219 23.98 -33.15 18.39
N GLU A 220 25.26 -33.22 18.78
CA GLU A 220 26.33 -32.49 18.11
C GLU A 220 26.54 -32.97 16.68
N LYS A 221 26.52 -34.29 16.43
CA LYS A 221 26.58 -34.84 15.07
C LYS A 221 25.43 -34.32 14.20
N LYS A 222 24.21 -34.30 14.75
CA LYS A 222 23.02 -33.76 14.06
C LYS A 222 23.18 -32.28 13.71
N TYR A 223 23.62 -31.45 14.65
CA TYR A 223 23.81 -30.02 14.37
C TYR A 223 24.97 -29.76 13.40
N ILE A 224 26.02 -30.58 13.41
CA ILE A 224 27.11 -30.48 12.42
C ILE A 224 26.58 -30.79 11.01
N ASP A 225 25.74 -31.81 10.84
CA ASP A 225 25.10 -32.13 9.55
C ASP A 225 24.17 -31.00 9.08
N GLU A 226 23.37 -30.43 9.98
CA GLU A 226 22.48 -29.30 9.68
C GLU A 226 23.26 -28.03 9.30
N LEU A 227 24.39 -27.79 9.97
CA LEU A 227 25.31 -26.71 9.65
C LEU A 227 25.96 -26.91 8.27
N GLU A 228 26.28 -28.16 7.89
CA GLU A 228 26.81 -28.49 6.57
C GLU A 228 25.78 -28.30 5.47
N LYS A 229 24.52 -28.69 5.69
CA LYS A 229 23.40 -28.39 4.77
C LYS A 229 23.23 -26.88 4.56
N THR A 230 23.37 -26.10 5.63
CA THR A 230 23.31 -24.63 5.57
C THR A 230 24.50 -24.06 4.78
N ARG A 231 25.70 -24.65 4.92
CA ARG A 231 26.89 -24.29 4.14
C ARG A 231 26.69 -24.52 2.65
N VAL A 232 26.13 -25.67 2.25
CA VAL A 232 25.86 -25.98 0.83
C VAL A 232 24.93 -24.94 0.23
N LYS A 233 23.84 -24.57 0.93
CA LYS A 233 22.93 -23.49 0.50
C LYS A 233 23.66 -22.15 0.34
N ALA A 234 24.59 -21.82 1.24
CA ALA A 234 25.39 -20.61 1.15
C ALA A 234 26.33 -20.60 -0.07
N VAL A 235 26.93 -21.74 -0.41
CA VAL A 235 27.76 -21.89 -1.62
C VAL A 235 26.93 -21.73 -2.89
N GLU A 236 25.77 -22.38 -2.97
CA GLU A 236 24.86 -22.27 -4.12
C GLU A 236 24.42 -20.83 -4.35
N LEU A 237 24.05 -20.11 -3.29
CA LEU A 237 23.68 -18.70 -3.36
C LEU A 237 24.84 -17.82 -3.83
N SER A 238 26.05 -18.04 -3.30
CA SER A 238 27.27 -17.33 -3.70
C SER A 238 27.61 -17.53 -5.18
N LEU A 239 27.48 -18.76 -5.70
CA LEU A 239 27.68 -19.07 -7.11
C LEU A 239 26.63 -18.40 -8.00
N LYS A 240 25.38 -18.34 -7.54
CA LYS A 240 24.30 -17.63 -8.24
C LYS A 240 24.57 -16.13 -8.33
N GLU A 241 24.94 -15.50 -7.22
CA GLU A 241 25.33 -14.08 -7.21
C GLU A 241 26.50 -13.78 -8.15
N GLU A 242 27.51 -14.65 -8.17
CA GLU A 242 28.68 -14.46 -9.04
C GLU A 242 28.32 -14.63 -10.52
N ARG A 243 27.45 -15.60 -10.85
CA ARG A 243 26.90 -15.77 -12.19
C ARG A 243 26.12 -14.53 -12.64
N ASP A 244 25.26 -13.99 -11.78
CA ASP A 244 24.43 -12.82 -12.09
C ASP A 244 25.31 -11.56 -12.25
N LYS A 245 26.34 -11.40 -11.41
CA LYS A 245 27.36 -10.33 -11.58
C LYS A 245 28.15 -10.47 -12.88
N ARG A 246 28.52 -11.68 -13.29
CA ARG A 246 29.19 -11.92 -14.57
C ARG A 246 28.28 -11.60 -15.75
N LYS A 247 26.99 -11.95 -15.65
CA LYS A 247 25.98 -11.63 -16.68
C LYS A 247 25.79 -10.11 -16.81
N SER A 248 25.61 -9.39 -15.70
CA SER A 248 25.50 -7.92 -15.67
C SER A 248 26.71 -7.26 -16.32
N ARG A 249 27.93 -7.66 -15.93
CA ARG A 249 29.17 -7.11 -16.52
C ARG A 249 29.31 -7.41 -18.00
N ALA A 250 28.85 -8.57 -18.46
CA ALA A 250 28.87 -8.92 -19.89
C ALA A 250 27.85 -8.09 -20.68
N GLU A 251 26.69 -7.81 -20.09
CA GLU A 251 25.63 -6.99 -20.66
C GLU A 251 26.05 -5.51 -20.73
N GLU A 252 26.64 -4.96 -19.66
CA GLU A 252 27.26 -3.63 -19.63
C GLU A 252 28.34 -3.49 -20.72
N ARG A 253 29.22 -4.48 -20.88
CA ARG A 253 30.26 -4.47 -21.93
C ARG A 253 29.66 -4.49 -23.34
N LYS A 254 28.59 -5.25 -23.56
CA LYS A 254 27.88 -5.26 -24.85
C LYS A 254 27.22 -3.92 -25.14
N GLU A 255 26.62 -3.30 -24.12
CA GLU A 255 25.99 -1.99 -24.24
C GLU A 255 27.03 -0.90 -24.53
N THR A 256 28.17 -0.89 -23.84
CA THR A 256 29.25 0.08 -24.10
C THR A 256 29.85 -0.11 -25.50
N GLU A 257 30.02 -1.34 -25.96
CA GLU A 257 30.50 -1.61 -27.32
C GLU A 257 29.49 -1.22 -28.40
N ALA A 258 28.20 -1.42 -28.16
CA ALA A 258 27.13 -0.92 -29.04
C ALA A 258 27.08 0.61 -29.08
N LYS A 259 27.18 1.27 -27.91
CA LYS A 259 27.26 2.73 -27.79
C LYS A 259 28.48 3.29 -28.52
N LYS A 260 29.64 2.64 -28.41
CA LYS A 260 30.86 3.03 -29.11
C LYS A 260 30.70 2.96 -30.63
N LYS A 261 30.16 1.86 -31.15
CA LYS A 261 29.86 1.72 -32.60
C LYS A 261 28.91 2.80 -33.10
N LEU A 262 27.90 3.14 -32.29
CA LEU A 262 26.95 4.21 -32.63
C LEU A 262 27.62 5.59 -32.63
N LEU A 263 28.49 5.88 -31.65
CA LEU A 263 29.25 7.11 -31.56
C LEU A 263 30.20 7.31 -32.74
N ASP A 264 30.89 6.24 -33.15
CA ASP A 264 31.76 6.25 -34.33
C ASP A 264 30.94 6.60 -35.59
N ALA A 265 29.76 5.99 -35.75
CA ALA A 265 28.85 6.28 -36.87
C ALA A 265 28.28 7.72 -36.82
N LEU A 266 28.01 8.28 -35.63
CA LEU A 266 27.57 9.67 -35.48
C LEU A 266 28.68 10.67 -35.80
N LYS A 267 29.93 10.35 -35.42
CA LYS A 267 31.12 11.16 -35.69
C LYS A 267 31.43 11.24 -37.18
N GLU A 268 31.28 10.12 -37.91
CA GLU A 268 31.45 10.09 -39.38
C GLU A 268 30.41 10.92 -40.13
N ARG A 269 29.20 11.10 -39.57
CA ARG A 269 28.07 11.75 -40.23
C ARG A 269 27.97 13.27 -40.00
N ASN A 270 28.90 13.89 -39.26
CA ASN A 270 28.93 15.34 -39.00
C ASN A 270 27.59 15.96 -38.56
N LEU A 271 26.84 15.27 -37.69
CA LEU A 271 25.55 15.74 -37.19
C LEU A 271 25.72 16.79 -36.08
N ASN A 272 24.88 17.83 -36.07
CA ASN A 272 24.85 18.81 -34.97
C ASN A 272 24.08 18.22 -33.78
N LEU A 273 24.82 17.71 -32.80
CA LEU A 273 24.26 17.13 -31.57
C LEU A 273 24.17 18.20 -30.47
N SER A 274 23.02 18.30 -29.81
CA SER A 274 22.84 19.14 -28.62
C SER A 274 22.40 18.30 -27.41
N PRO A 275 23.08 18.40 -26.25
CA PRO A 275 24.32 19.16 -26.01
C PRO A 275 25.53 18.55 -26.74
N ARG A 276 26.60 19.34 -26.93
CA ARG A 276 27.80 18.91 -27.64
C ARG A 276 28.43 17.70 -26.93
N VAL A 277 28.54 16.59 -27.66
CA VAL A 277 28.94 15.29 -27.10
C VAL A 277 30.45 15.12 -27.10
N PRO A 278 31.07 14.74 -25.96
CA PRO A 278 32.44 14.22 -25.95
C PRO A 278 32.44 12.79 -26.51
N PHE A 279 32.85 12.62 -27.76
CA PHE A 279 32.90 11.31 -28.43
C PHE A 279 33.90 10.33 -27.80
N ASP A 280 34.80 10.82 -26.95
CA ASP A 280 35.86 10.04 -26.33
C ASP A 280 35.44 9.38 -24.99
N HIS A 281 34.23 9.68 -24.49
CA HIS A 281 33.70 9.19 -23.20
C HIS A 281 32.25 8.64 -23.30
N PRO A 282 32.06 7.43 -23.87
CA PRO A 282 30.74 6.80 -24.04
C PRO A 282 29.95 6.62 -22.73
N GLU A 283 30.65 6.48 -21.60
CA GLU A 283 30.10 6.29 -20.27
C GLU A 283 29.40 7.53 -19.69
N LEU A 284 29.75 8.74 -20.18
CA LEU A 284 29.16 10.00 -19.72
C LEU A 284 27.94 10.42 -20.56
N MET A 285 27.57 9.61 -21.55
CA MET A 285 26.56 9.96 -22.53
C MET A 285 25.17 9.44 -22.11
N ASP A 286 24.27 10.39 -21.84
CA ASP A 286 22.85 10.10 -21.68
C ASP A 286 22.15 10.18 -23.04
N MET A 287 21.92 9.02 -23.66
CA MET A 287 21.26 8.91 -24.97
C MET A 287 19.85 9.50 -24.96
N ALA A 288 19.18 9.59 -23.81
CA ALA A 288 17.85 10.19 -23.70
C ALA A 288 17.86 11.73 -23.81
N ARG A 289 19.04 12.36 -23.68
CA ARG A 289 19.22 13.82 -23.76
C ARG A 289 19.82 14.29 -25.08
N LEU A 290 20.16 13.38 -25.99
CA LEU A 290 20.72 13.74 -27.28
C LEU A 290 19.62 14.19 -28.23
N THR A 291 19.68 15.45 -28.64
CA THR A 291 18.88 15.95 -29.77
C THR A 291 19.77 16.08 -30.99
N VAL A 292 19.36 15.48 -32.11
CA VAL A 292 20.03 15.64 -33.40
C VAL A 292 19.38 16.83 -34.09
N SER A 293 20.09 17.95 -34.16
CA SER A 293 19.71 19.06 -35.02
C SER A 293 20.23 18.74 -36.42
N LEU A 294 19.33 18.36 -37.32
CA LEU A 294 19.67 18.35 -38.73
C LEU A 294 19.98 19.79 -39.15
N PRO A 295 21.04 20.06 -39.95
CA PRO A 295 21.23 21.39 -40.50
C PRO A 295 19.95 21.77 -41.21
N LEU A 296 19.39 22.95 -40.87
CA LEU A 296 18.27 23.52 -41.62
C LEU A 296 18.56 23.33 -43.11
N MET A 297 17.68 22.61 -43.81
CA MET A 297 17.59 22.73 -45.26
C MET A 297 17.29 24.20 -45.54
N ARG A 298 18.36 24.99 -45.74
CA ARG A 298 18.27 26.34 -46.26
C ARG A 298 17.96 26.22 -47.73
N THR A 299 16.68 26.02 -48.02
CA THR A 299 15.95 26.43 -49.23
C THR A 299 14.64 25.66 -49.24
N PHE A 300 13.60 26.24 -48.66
CA PHE A 300 12.31 26.32 -49.35
C PHE A 300 11.65 27.64 -48.98
N ASP A 301 11.36 28.40 -50.04
CA ASP A 301 10.63 29.65 -50.00
C ASP A 301 9.27 29.46 -49.33
N ASN A 302 8.95 30.36 -48.41
CA ASN A 302 7.61 30.73 -47.96
C ASN A 302 6.46 29.78 -48.36
N VAL A 303 6.16 28.76 -47.56
CA VAL A 303 4.82 28.14 -47.60
C VAL A 303 3.83 29.13 -46.98
N ARG A 304 3.24 29.96 -47.83
CA ARG A 304 2.12 30.84 -47.50
C ARG A 304 0.83 30.03 -47.60
N PHE A 305 0.12 29.93 -46.49
CA PHE A 305 -1.24 29.42 -46.47
C PHE A 305 -2.20 30.53 -46.89
N PHE A 306 -2.88 30.35 -48.02
CA PHE A 306 -4.10 31.07 -48.34
C PHE A 306 -5.15 30.06 -48.80
N VAL A 307 -6.31 30.10 -48.14
CA VAL A 307 -7.47 29.26 -48.41
C VAL A 307 -8.24 29.82 -49.61
N SER A 308 -8.39 29.03 -50.68
CA SER A 308 -9.62 29.02 -51.50
C SER A 308 -9.69 27.76 -52.39
N ASP A 309 -10.76 26.99 -52.20
CA ASP A 309 -11.51 26.15 -53.15
C ASP A 309 -10.86 24.99 -53.95
N GLN A 310 -9.69 24.44 -53.60
CA GLN A 310 -9.21 23.19 -54.22
C GLN A 310 -8.60 22.21 -53.21
N TYR A 311 -9.15 21.00 -53.15
CA TYR A 311 -8.91 19.94 -52.15
C TYR A 311 -7.66 19.06 -52.39
N ASP A 312 -6.80 19.37 -53.37
CA ASP A 312 -5.74 18.44 -53.83
C ASP A 312 -4.37 18.59 -53.12
N GLU A 313 -4.03 19.73 -52.51
CA GLU A 313 -2.66 19.96 -51.98
C GLU A 313 -2.39 19.33 -50.59
N TYR A 314 -3.41 19.06 -49.77
CA TYR A 314 -3.27 18.36 -48.48
C TYR A 314 -2.79 16.91 -48.63
N LEU A 315 -3.03 16.29 -49.80
CA LEU A 315 -2.59 14.93 -50.09
C LEU A 315 -1.06 14.83 -50.15
N THR A 316 -0.36 15.88 -50.58
CA THR A 316 1.10 15.85 -50.82
C THR A 316 1.94 15.74 -49.54
N GLU A 317 1.59 16.49 -48.48
CA GLU A 317 2.31 16.46 -47.19
C GLU A 317 2.02 15.19 -46.40
N VAL A 318 0.78 14.71 -46.47
CA VAL A 318 0.39 13.41 -45.92
C VAL A 318 1.16 12.32 -46.67
N GLN A 319 1.20 12.35 -48.00
CA GLN A 319 1.89 11.35 -48.83
C GLN A 319 3.39 11.23 -48.54
N PHE A 320 4.07 12.32 -48.19
CA PHE A 320 5.46 12.29 -47.70
C PHE A 320 5.64 11.36 -46.47
N LEU A 321 4.66 11.31 -45.56
CA LEU A 321 4.69 10.38 -44.42
C LEU A 321 4.58 8.91 -44.87
N TYR A 322 3.78 8.61 -45.89
CA TYR A 322 3.51 7.24 -46.37
C TYR A 322 4.65 6.69 -47.24
N THR A 323 5.40 7.56 -47.91
CA THR A 323 6.47 7.17 -48.82
C THR A 323 7.84 7.36 -48.17
N GLU A 324 8.34 8.60 -48.18
CA GLU A 324 9.71 8.93 -47.85
C GLU A 324 10.02 8.69 -46.38
N VAL A 325 9.13 9.12 -45.47
CA VAL A 325 9.35 8.93 -44.02
C VAL A 325 9.28 7.45 -43.66
N LYS A 326 8.35 6.69 -44.23
CA LYS A 326 8.26 5.23 -44.02
C LYS A 326 9.53 4.53 -44.47
N GLU A 327 9.97 4.76 -45.70
CA GLU A 327 11.19 4.15 -46.24
C GLU A 327 12.43 4.54 -45.43
N TRP A 328 12.54 5.82 -45.08
CA TRP A 328 13.60 6.31 -44.21
C TRP A 328 13.57 5.63 -42.83
N LEU A 329 12.39 5.54 -42.20
CA LEU A 329 12.22 4.93 -40.88
C LEU A 329 12.55 3.44 -40.89
N GLN A 330 12.14 2.71 -41.92
CA GLN A 330 12.50 1.31 -42.14
C GLN A 330 14.01 1.14 -42.28
N ASN A 331 14.67 2.01 -43.06
CA ASN A 331 16.12 1.95 -43.27
C ASN A 331 16.93 2.25 -42.01
N ILE A 332 16.53 3.26 -41.20
CA ILE A 332 17.27 3.62 -39.98
C ILE A 332 17.00 2.66 -38.82
N SER A 333 15.78 2.14 -38.72
CA SER A 333 15.39 1.28 -37.59
C SER A 333 15.73 -0.19 -37.82
N GLY A 334 15.87 -0.60 -39.08
CA GLY A 334 16.01 -2.00 -39.47
C GLY A 334 14.73 -2.82 -39.24
N VAL A 335 13.60 -2.17 -39.01
CA VAL A 335 12.30 -2.82 -38.81
C VAL A 335 11.53 -2.82 -40.12
N GLU A 336 11.04 -4.00 -40.53
CA GLU A 336 10.16 -4.14 -41.68
C GLU A 336 8.77 -3.55 -41.35
N LEU A 337 8.43 -2.47 -42.03
CA LEU A 337 7.14 -1.79 -41.91
C LEU A 337 6.21 -2.26 -43.02
N THR A 338 4.92 -2.34 -42.71
CA THR A 338 3.89 -2.61 -43.71
C THR A 338 3.54 -1.35 -44.49
N GLU A 339 2.81 -1.49 -45.59
CA GLU A 339 2.22 -0.36 -46.33
C GLU A 339 1.18 0.42 -45.51
N GLN A 340 0.64 -0.17 -44.45
CA GLN A 340 -0.32 0.50 -43.58
C GLN A 340 0.37 1.59 -42.74
N VAL A 341 -0.13 2.82 -42.89
CA VAL A 341 0.17 3.97 -42.05
C VAL A 341 -1.17 4.60 -41.65
N ASP A 342 -1.46 4.60 -40.35
CA ASP A 342 -2.67 5.24 -39.81
C ASP A 342 -2.35 6.70 -39.51
N CYS A 343 -3.22 7.63 -39.91
CA CYS A 343 -2.99 9.06 -39.78
C CYS A 343 -4.30 9.79 -39.44
N ASN A 344 -4.28 10.63 -38.40
CA ASN A 344 -5.42 11.43 -37.96
C ASN A 344 -5.01 12.88 -37.67
N GLY A 345 -5.91 13.83 -37.95
CA GLY A 345 -5.77 15.22 -37.51
C GLY A 345 -6.42 15.41 -36.14
N SER A 346 -5.68 16.00 -35.21
CA SER A 346 -6.17 16.30 -33.86
C SER A 346 -6.07 17.79 -33.57
N CYS A 347 -7.15 18.35 -33.01
CA CYS A 347 -7.25 19.71 -32.48
C CYS A 347 -7.57 19.61 -30.99
N TYR A 348 -6.66 20.08 -30.14
CA TYR A 348 -6.87 20.16 -28.70
C TYR A 348 -7.16 21.63 -28.33
N ALA A 349 -8.38 21.92 -27.90
CA ALA A 349 -8.79 23.22 -27.38
C ALA A 349 -8.57 23.29 -25.86
N ARG A 350 -8.83 24.46 -25.25
CA ARG A 350 -8.70 24.65 -23.80
C ARG A 350 -9.45 23.55 -23.03
N THR A 351 -8.86 23.07 -21.93
CA THR A 351 -9.29 21.92 -21.10
C THR A 351 -9.06 20.53 -21.71
N ASP A 352 -8.82 20.42 -23.02
CA ASP A 352 -8.56 19.13 -23.63
C ASP A 352 -7.23 18.55 -23.14
N SER A 353 -7.21 17.24 -22.95
CA SER A 353 -6.04 16.48 -22.56
C SER A 353 -6.14 15.05 -23.07
N LEU A 354 -5.00 14.37 -23.15
CA LEU A 354 -4.96 12.93 -23.40
C LEU A 354 -4.17 12.27 -22.28
N LEU A 355 -4.84 11.48 -21.45
CA LEU A 355 -4.29 10.85 -20.24
C LEU A 355 -3.19 9.81 -20.57
N PRO A 356 -2.39 9.39 -19.56
CA PRO A 356 -1.28 8.47 -19.79
C PRO A 356 -1.68 7.13 -20.43
N HIS A 357 -1.10 6.83 -21.59
CA HIS A 357 -1.28 5.60 -22.35
C HIS A 357 0.04 5.21 -23.04
N ASN A 358 0.12 4.02 -23.66
CA ASN A 358 1.36 3.52 -24.28
C ASN A 358 1.25 3.20 -25.78
N ASP A 359 0.09 3.47 -26.39
CA ASP A 359 -0.24 3.16 -27.79
C ASP A 359 -0.10 1.70 -28.20
N LEU A 360 0.00 0.78 -27.23
CA LEU A 360 0.29 -0.61 -27.48
C LEU A 360 -0.92 -1.35 -28.07
N ILE A 361 -1.03 -1.32 -29.39
CA ILE A 361 -1.95 -2.14 -30.19
C ILE A 361 -1.12 -3.08 -31.05
N GLU A 362 -1.67 -4.28 -31.32
CA GLU A 362 -0.94 -5.44 -31.83
C GLU A 362 -0.01 -5.17 -33.02
N THR A 363 -0.42 -4.34 -33.98
CA THR A 363 0.34 -4.06 -35.21
C THR A 363 1.10 -2.73 -35.20
N ARG A 364 0.86 -1.85 -34.21
CA ARG A 364 1.48 -0.53 -34.14
C ARG A 364 2.94 -0.66 -33.75
N ARG A 365 3.84 0.01 -34.49
CA ARG A 365 5.28 -0.11 -34.27
C ARG A 365 5.98 1.20 -33.96
N PHE A 366 5.68 2.25 -34.69
CA PHE A 366 6.18 3.60 -34.41
C PHE A 366 5.01 4.56 -34.36
N ALA A 367 4.90 5.33 -33.29
CA ALA A 367 3.97 6.44 -33.21
C ALA A 367 4.66 7.71 -33.70
N PHE A 368 3.90 8.59 -34.34
CA PHE A 368 4.39 9.90 -34.74
C PHE A 368 3.38 11.00 -34.45
N VAL A 369 3.90 12.21 -34.21
CA VAL A 369 3.12 13.43 -34.07
C VAL A 369 3.84 14.55 -34.80
N TYR A 370 3.16 15.16 -35.77
CA TYR A 370 3.61 16.32 -36.53
C TYR A 370 2.80 17.55 -36.13
N TYR A 371 3.48 18.60 -35.69
CA TYR A 371 2.87 19.79 -35.12
C TYR A 371 2.68 20.91 -36.12
N MET A 372 1.47 21.48 -36.13
CA MET A 372 1.08 22.60 -37.01
C MET A 372 0.62 23.84 -36.21
N THR A 373 0.95 23.87 -34.93
CA THR A 373 0.71 24.94 -33.96
C THR A 373 1.53 26.21 -34.24
N SER A 374 1.33 27.25 -33.44
CA SER A 374 2.18 28.45 -33.48
C SER A 374 3.66 28.13 -33.23
N ALA A 375 4.53 28.92 -33.86
CA ALA A 375 5.98 28.76 -33.76
C ALA A 375 6.54 29.18 -32.39
N ASN A 376 5.80 30.00 -31.64
CA ASN A 376 6.20 30.54 -30.34
C ASN A 376 5.36 29.90 -29.22
N TRP A 377 5.32 28.58 -29.15
CA TRP A 377 4.55 27.87 -28.12
C TRP A 377 5.25 27.99 -26.76
N ASP A 378 4.57 28.58 -25.79
CA ASP A 378 5.02 28.63 -24.40
C ASP A 378 4.35 27.50 -23.62
N SER A 379 5.12 26.47 -23.26
CA SER A 379 4.63 25.32 -22.51
C SER A 379 4.05 25.68 -21.14
N GLU A 380 4.60 26.68 -20.44
CA GLU A 380 4.13 27.04 -19.10
C GLU A 380 2.78 27.77 -19.15
N ALA A 381 2.60 28.63 -20.16
CA ALA A 381 1.38 29.40 -20.34
C ALA A 381 0.28 28.59 -21.05
N ASN A 382 0.64 27.76 -22.03
CA ASN A 382 -0.32 27.15 -22.95
C ASN A 382 -0.65 25.70 -22.63
N GLY A 383 0.26 24.96 -21.97
CA GLY A 383 0.14 23.52 -21.82
C GLY A 383 0.25 22.77 -23.15
N GLY A 384 -0.40 21.61 -23.27
CA GLY A 384 -0.42 20.83 -24.53
C GLY A 384 0.87 20.07 -24.86
N ASP A 385 1.84 20.04 -23.95
CA ASP A 385 3.10 19.33 -24.14
C ASP A 385 2.90 17.81 -24.27
N LEU A 386 3.69 17.17 -25.13
CA LEU A 386 3.84 15.73 -25.12
C LEU A 386 4.76 15.34 -23.97
N GLN A 387 4.23 14.65 -22.96
CA GLN A 387 4.97 14.25 -21.77
C GLN A 387 5.21 12.74 -21.78
N LEU A 388 6.47 12.32 -21.60
CA LEU A 388 6.87 10.92 -21.50
C LEU A 388 7.11 10.54 -20.03
N PHE A 389 6.80 9.30 -19.65
CA PHE A 389 6.92 8.83 -18.27
C PHE A 389 8.10 7.88 -18.04
N ASN A 390 8.70 7.98 -16.85
CA ASN A 390 9.49 6.90 -16.27
C ASN A 390 8.58 5.73 -15.91
N HIS A 391 9.16 4.53 -15.84
CA HIS A 391 8.42 3.34 -15.39
C HIS A 391 9.09 2.65 -14.20
N ASP A 392 8.29 1.91 -13.43
CA ASP A 392 8.78 1.06 -12.36
C ASP A 392 9.26 -0.32 -12.87
N LYS A 393 9.59 -1.22 -11.93
CA LYS A 393 10.02 -2.60 -12.25
C LYS A 393 8.90 -3.45 -12.87
N SER A 394 7.64 -3.05 -12.70
CA SER A 394 6.45 -3.67 -13.26
C SER A 394 6.02 -3.04 -14.58
N LEU A 395 6.86 -2.15 -15.15
CA LEU A 395 6.61 -1.39 -16.37
C LEU A 395 5.40 -0.44 -16.28
N GLN A 396 4.98 -0.06 -15.07
CA GLN A 396 3.91 0.92 -14.86
C GLN A 396 4.48 2.35 -14.84
N PRO A 397 3.77 3.35 -15.38
CA PRO A 397 4.25 4.72 -15.42
C PRO A 397 4.26 5.35 -14.03
N THR A 398 5.27 6.18 -13.77
CA THR A 398 5.54 6.78 -12.45
C THR A 398 5.53 8.31 -12.51
N THR A 399 6.64 8.91 -12.90
CA THR A 399 6.81 10.37 -12.99
C THR A 399 7.11 10.79 -14.42
N VAL A 400 6.83 12.04 -14.76
CA VAL A 400 7.23 12.60 -16.06
C VAL A 400 8.76 12.63 -16.13
N ALA A 401 9.30 11.98 -17.16
CA ALA A 401 10.73 11.90 -17.42
C ALA A 401 11.21 13.08 -18.27
N THR A 402 10.43 13.42 -19.30
CA THR A 402 10.72 14.52 -20.23
C THR A 402 9.43 15.02 -20.85
N GLN A 403 9.47 16.23 -21.40
CA GLN A 403 8.35 16.85 -22.09
C GLN A 403 8.81 17.60 -23.34
N PHE A 404 7.95 17.64 -24.35
CA PHE A 404 8.21 18.29 -25.63
C PHE A 404 7.10 19.28 -25.96
N ALA A 405 7.49 20.53 -26.17
CA ALA A 405 6.59 21.57 -26.65
C ALA A 405 6.12 21.26 -28.08
N PRO A 406 4.83 21.44 -28.40
CA PRO A 406 4.30 21.29 -29.75
C PRO A 406 4.71 22.50 -30.60
N LEU A 407 5.94 22.52 -31.09
CA LEU A 407 6.45 23.61 -31.93
C LEU A 407 6.04 23.39 -33.38
N ARG A 408 5.68 24.46 -34.08
CA ARG A 408 5.36 24.40 -35.52
C ARG A 408 6.42 23.66 -36.32
N ASN A 409 5.98 22.81 -37.24
CA ASN A 409 6.85 22.07 -38.16
C ASN A 409 7.88 21.19 -37.42
N SER A 410 7.45 20.59 -36.30
CA SER A 410 8.24 19.58 -35.60
C SER A 410 7.56 18.22 -35.67
N LEU A 411 8.38 17.19 -35.92
CA LEU A 411 7.96 15.79 -35.99
C LEU A 411 8.60 15.04 -34.83
N ILE A 412 7.76 14.43 -33.99
CA ILE A 412 8.20 13.51 -32.94
C ILE A 412 7.86 12.09 -33.39
N LEU A 413 8.84 11.19 -33.26
CA LEU A 413 8.72 9.76 -33.56
C LEU A 413 9.25 8.95 -32.39
N PHE A 414 8.53 7.89 -32.00
CA PHE A 414 9.00 6.95 -30.99
C PHE A 414 8.47 5.52 -31.23
N GLU A 415 9.23 4.54 -30.76
CA GLU A 415 8.85 3.12 -30.85
C GLU A 415 7.74 2.80 -29.84
N VAL A 416 6.68 2.15 -30.32
CA VAL A 416 5.60 1.62 -29.50
C VAL A 416 6.07 0.38 -28.76
N SER A 417 5.91 0.37 -27.44
CA SER A 417 6.36 -0.71 -26.56
C SER A 417 5.60 -0.72 -25.23
N GLU A 418 5.83 -1.75 -24.40
CA GLU A 418 5.25 -1.82 -23.03
C GLU A 418 5.68 -0.65 -22.12
N LYS A 419 6.71 0.13 -22.52
CA LYS A 419 7.28 1.23 -21.74
C LYS A 419 7.06 2.61 -22.37
N SER A 420 6.44 2.72 -23.55
CA SER A 420 6.24 4.00 -24.26
C SER A 420 5.09 4.83 -23.67
N TRP A 421 5.06 4.96 -22.35
CA TRP A 421 4.04 5.71 -21.63
C TRP A 421 4.18 7.20 -21.88
N HIS A 422 3.10 7.80 -22.37
CA HIS A 422 3.06 9.21 -22.69
C HIS A 422 1.65 9.77 -22.50
N ARG A 423 1.57 11.10 -22.41
CA ARG A 423 0.31 11.85 -22.34
C ARG A 423 0.44 13.16 -23.11
N VAL A 424 -0.69 13.74 -23.49
CA VAL A 424 -0.75 15.15 -23.89
C VAL A 424 -1.21 15.93 -22.66
N ALA A 425 -0.34 16.82 -22.18
CA ALA A 425 -0.66 17.70 -21.06
C ALA A 425 -1.91 18.52 -21.40
N GLU A 426 -2.65 18.90 -20.38
CA GLU A 426 -3.85 19.71 -20.55
C GLU A 426 -3.55 21.02 -21.28
N MET A 427 -4.48 21.42 -22.15
CA MET A 427 -4.49 22.71 -22.79
C MET A 427 -5.03 23.80 -21.86
N ILE A 428 -4.21 24.82 -21.61
CA ILE A 428 -4.58 25.99 -20.80
C ILE A 428 -4.90 27.20 -21.69
N SER A 429 -4.27 27.29 -22.85
CA SER A 429 -4.49 28.38 -23.80
C SER A 429 -5.83 28.26 -24.52
N GLU A 430 -6.38 29.41 -24.89
CA GLU A 430 -7.49 29.54 -25.85
C GLU A 430 -7.04 29.25 -27.29
N GLU A 431 -5.73 29.35 -27.59
CA GLU A 431 -5.19 28.96 -28.89
C GLU A 431 -5.12 27.42 -28.98
N PRO A 432 -5.77 26.78 -29.96
CA PRO A 432 -5.81 25.33 -30.05
C PRO A 432 -4.48 24.74 -30.52
N ARG A 433 -4.16 23.55 -29.98
CA ARG A 433 -3.02 22.74 -30.42
C ARG A 433 -3.42 21.85 -31.60
N LEU A 434 -2.86 22.14 -32.78
CA LEU A 434 -3.07 21.39 -34.02
C LEU A 434 -1.93 20.41 -34.30
N SER A 435 -2.28 19.17 -34.64
CA SER A 435 -1.33 18.12 -34.95
C SER A 435 -1.89 17.09 -35.91
N ILE A 436 -1.02 16.48 -36.70
CA ILE A 436 -1.27 15.20 -37.36
C ILE A 436 -0.55 14.12 -36.56
N ASN A 437 -1.26 13.09 -36.12
CA ASN A 437 -0.70 11.99 -35.36
C ASN A 437 -1.10 10.65 -35.96
N GLY A 438 -0.29 9.63 -35.74
CA GLY A 438 -0.50 8.35 -36.40
C GLY A 438 0.50 7.28 -36.02
N TRP A 439 0.40 6.14 -36.72
CA TRP A 439 1.25 4.98 -36.47
C TRP A 439 1.73 4.33 -37.78
N PHE A 440 3.00 3.92 -37.77
CA PHE A 440 3.54 2.98 -38.75
C PHE A 440 3.39 1.57 -38.21
N HIS A 441 2.92 0.65 -39.06
CA HIS A 441 2.60 -0.72 -38.67
C HIS A 441 3.69 -1.71 -39.10
N SER A 442 3.77 -2.84 -38.41
CA SER A 442 4.68 -3.94 -38.74
C SER A 442 3.94 -5.29 -38.65
N THR A 443 4.46 -6.30 -39.35
CA THR A 443 3.97 -7.69 -39.27
C THR A 443 4.28 -8.33 -37.91
N ARG A 444 5.22 -7.76 -37.15
CA ARG A 444 5.53 -8.19 -35.78
C ARG A 444 4.40 -7.80 -34.83
N ARG A 445 3.73 -8.82 -34.30
CA ARG A 445 2.67 -8.67 -33.28
C ARG A 445 3.27 -8.39 -31.91
N LEU A 446 2.81 -7.32 -31.26
CA LEU A 446 3.07 -7.04 -29.84
C LEU A 446 1.87 -7.52 -29.02
N GLN A 447 2.11 -8.34 -27.99
CA GLN A 447 1.05 -8.76 -27.08
C GLN A 447 1.07 -7.86 -25.84
N PRO A 448 0.01 -7.05 -25.59
CA PRO A 448 -0.09 -6.29 -24.37
C PRO A 448 -0.27 -7.25 -23.18
N LYS A 449 0.56 -7.09 -22.15
CA LYS A 449 0.32 -7.78 -20.87
C LYS A 449 -0.88 -7.15 -20.19
N LYS A 450 -1.85 -7.99 -19.82
CA LYS A 450 -2.93 -7.56 -18.93
C LYS A 450 -2.33 -7.09 -17.59
N PRO A 451 -2.63 -5.86 -17.14
CA PRO A 451 -2.23 -5.43 -15.82
C PRO A 451 -2.87 -6.31 -14.74
N ALA A 452 -2.23 -6.41 -13.58
CA ALA A 452 -2.81 -7.11 -12.44
C ALA A 452 -3.96 -6.27 -11.86
N VAL A 453 -5.09 -6.93 -11.55
CA VAL A 453 -6.20 -6.30 -10.82
C VAL A 453 -5.71 -5.85 -9.44
N GLU A 454 -6.01 -4.61 -9.08
CA GLU A 454 -5.62 -4.09 -7.78
C GLU A 454 -6.58 -4.55 -6.68
N SER A 455 -6.04 -5.11 -5.60
CA SER A 455 -6.85 -5.59 -4.49
C SER A 455 -7.39 -4.43 -3.65
N ILE A 456 -8.70 -4.18 -3.70
CA ILE A 456 -9.38 -3.24 -2.80
C ILE A 456 -9.56 -3.89 -1.43
N ARG A 457 -9.20 -3.18 -0.35
CA ARG A 457 -9.47 -3.65 1.02
C ARG A 457 -10.97 -3.62 1.28
N ARG A 458 -11.52 -4.79 1.60
CA ARG A 458 -12.93 -4.98 1.94
C ARG A 458 -13.07 -5.49 3.37
N PHE A 459 -14.14 -5.08 4.03
CA PHE A 459 -14.50 -5.52 5.39
C PHE A 459 -16.01 -5.76 5.47
N ILE A 460 -16.48 -6.46 6.50
CA ILE A 460 -17.91 -6.59 6.77
C ILE A 460 -18.30 -5.47 7.74
N PRO A 461 -19.39 -4.71 7.49
CA PRO A 461 -19.82 -3.66 8.40
C PRO A 461 -20.03 -4.18 9.83
N GLU A 462 -19.44 -3.49 10.80
CA GLU A 462 -19.42 -3.89 12.21
C GLU A 462 -19.86 -2.71 13.10
N ASN A 463 -20.26 -2.99 14.34
CA ASN A 463 -20.63 -1.98 15.35
C ASN A 463 -21.89 -1.13 15.03
N LYS A 464 -22.43 -0.48 16.06
CA LYS A 464 -23.55 0.47 15.95
C LYS A 464 -23.02 1.90 16.07
N CYS A 465 -23.65 2.85 15.38
CA CYS A 465 -23.28 4.27 15.44
C CYS A 465 -24.46 5.17 15.85
N LYS A 466 -24.16 6.42 16.24
CA LYS A 466 -25.18 7.45 16.55
C LYS A 466 -25.54 8.25 15.30
N LEU A 467 -26.21 7.60 14.34
CA LEU A 467 -26.57 8.13 13.01
C LEU A 467 -27.25 9.52 13.05
N LEU A 468 -28.22 9.71 13.96
CA LEU A 468 -29.01 10.94 14.10
C LEU A 468 -28.21 12.18 14.53
N LYS A 469 -26.93 12.00 14.93
CA LYS A 469 -26.02 13.10 15.25
C LYS A 469 -25.18 13.56 14.04
N LEU A 470 -25.30 12.88 12.91
CA LEU A 470 -24.46 13.09 11.72
C LEU A 470 -25.31 13.40 10.49
N ILE A 471 -26.40 12.67 10.29
CA ILE A 471 -27.24 12.74 9.09
C ILE A 471 -28.54 13.49 9.40
N ASN A 472 -29.08 14.17 8.38
CA ASN A 472 -30.39 14.79 8.45
C ASN A 472 -31.48 13.77 8.82
N LYS A 473 -32.33 14.15 9.78
CA LYS A 473 -33.39 13.29 10.32
C LYS A 473 -34.43 12.91 9.27
N ASP A 474 -34.61 13.72 8.25
CA ASP A 474 -35.59 13.47 7.19
C ASP A 474 -35.37 12.09 6.55
N PHE A 475 -34.11 11.72 6.29
CA PHE A 475 -33.73 10.41 5.72
C PHE A 475 -33.85 9.23 6.70
N THR A 476 -34.19 9.49 7.96
CA THR A 476 -34.40 8.46 8.98
C THR A 476 -35.88 8.20 9.29
N THR A 477 -36.78 9.01 8.72
CA THR A 477 -38.23 8.84 8.89
C THR A 477 -38.78 7.80 7.92
N GLU A 478 -39.70 6.94 8.38
CA GLU A 478 -40.26 5.87 7.54
C GLU A 478 -40.97 6.40 6.29
N LYS A 479 -41.73 7.49 6.43
CA LYS A 479 -42.43 8.12 5.31
C LYS A 479 -41.46 8.49 4.19
N ARG A 480 -40.37 9.21 4.54
CA ARG A 480 -39.38 9.65 3.56
C ARG A 480 -38.56 8.49 3.01
N GLN A 481 -38.25 7.50 3.83
CA GLN A 481 -37.56 6.29 3.38
C GLN A 481 -38.37 5.55 2.31
N ASN A 482 -39.67 5.40 2.50
CA ASN A 482 -40.55 4.76 1.51
C ASN A 482 -40.64 5.56 0.20
N GLU A 483 -40.76 6.89 0.28
CA GLU A 483 -40.74 7.77 -0.91
C GLU A 483 -39.43 7.63 -1.68
N VAL A 484 -38.30 7.66 -0.97
CA VAL A 484 -36.96 7.56 -1.54
C VAL A 484 -36.72 6.17 -2.15
N GLN A 485 -37.15 5.12 -1.45
CA GLN A 485 -37.03 3.75 -1.94
C GLN A 485 -37.82 3.54 -3.23
N GLN A 486 -39.02 4.11 -3.34
CA GLN A 486 -39.80 4.02 -4.57
C GLN A 486 -39.10 4.69 -5.75
N ILE A 487 -38.53 5.89 -5.55
CA ILE A 487 -37.74 6.59 -6.58
C ILE A 487 -36.52 5.76 -6.99
N PHE A 488 -35.85 5.12 -6.03
CA PHE A 488 -34.70 4.27 -6.29
C PHE A 488 -35.09 3.00 -7.06
N SER A 489 -36.22 2.38 -6.75
CA SER A 489 -36.72 1.19 -7.48
C SER A 489 -37.02 1.50 -8.95
N ASP A 490 -37.48 2.71 -9.26
CA ASP A 490 -37.81 3.11 -10.64
C ASP A 490 -36.56 3.45 -11.47
N ASN A 491 -35.50 3.99 -10.85
CA ASN A 491 -34.36 4.57 -11.57
C ASN A 491 -33.02 3.85 -11.32
N SER A 492 -32.92 2.95 -10.34
CA SER A 492 -31.66 2.33 -9.87
C SER A 492 -30.60 3.33 -9.39
N GLU A 493 -30.99 4.60 -9.24
CA GLU A 493 -30.17 5.71 -8.80
C GLU A 493 -30.96 6.66 -7.91
N LEU A 494 -30.24 7.45 -7.11
CA LEU A 494 -30.83 8.43 -6.22
C LEU A 494 -29.84 9.53 -5.91
N ASN A 495 -30.32 10.77 -5.82
CA ASN A 495 -29.53 11.89 -5.31
C ASN A 495 -30.24 12.57 -4.13
N LEU A 496 -29.58 12.57 -2.96
CA LEU A 496 -30.11 13.09 -1.70
C LEU A 496 -29.38 14.37 -1.30
N ASN A 497 -30.03 15.52 -1.47
CA ASN A 497 -29.48 16.81 -1.07
C ASN A 497 -29.57 17.03 0.45
N GLY A 498 -28.57 17.68 1.03
CA GLY A 498 -28.55 18.01 2.45
C GLY A 498 -28.44 16.77 3.35
N PHE A 499 -27.62 15.80 2.94
CA PHE A 499 -27.55 14.50 3.59
C PHE A 499 -26.97 14.59 5.01
N LEU A 500 -25.84 15.27 5.18
CA LEU A 500 -25.28 15.55 6.50
C LEU A 500 -26.00 16.73 7.15
N LEU A 501 -25.98 16.78 8.48
CA LEU A 501 -26.33 18.00 9.20
C LEU A 501 -25.39 19.13 8.79
N GLU A 502 -25.94 20.32 8.54
CA GLU A 502 -25.21 21.49 8.03
C GLU A 502 -23.95 21.83 8.84
N ASN A 503 -24.02 21.75 10.17
CA ASN A 503 -22.86 21.99 11.03
C ASN A 503 -21.78 20.91 10.87
N ILE A 504 -22.18 19.65 10.68
CA ILE A 504 -21.27 18.51 10.50
C ILE A 504 -20.58 18.61 9.14
N HIS A 505 -21.32 18.95 8.08
CA HIS A 505 -20.77 19.17 6.74
C HIS A 505 -19.67 20.25 6.76
N LYS A 506 -19.93 21.41 7.39
CA LYS A 506 -18.96 22.51 7.55
C LYS A 506 -17.75 22.13 8.38
N GLU A 507 -17.95 21.43 9.50
CA GLU A 507 -16.86 20.94 10.35
C GLU A 507 -15.93 20.00 9.55
N VAL A 508 -16.49 19.04 8.81
CA VAL A 508 -15.73 18.06 8.03
C VAL A 508 -14.98 18.73 6.90
N PHE A 509 -15.63 19.64 6.15
CA PHE A 509 -14.96 20.40 5.11
C PHE A 509 -13.77 21.19 5.69
N THR A 510 -13.97 21.90 6.80
CA THR A 510 -12.90 22.67 7.46
C THR A 510 -11.76 21.77 7.93
N GLU A 511 -12.06 20.62 8.54
CA GLU A 511 -11.07 19.64 8.97
C GLU A 511 -10.22 19.13 7.80
N LEU A 512 -10.84 18.78 6.67
CA LEU A 512 -10.16 18.20 5.52
C LEU A 512 -9.34 19.23 4.74
N VAL A 513 -9.87 20.45 4.52
CA VAL A 513 -9.14 21.54 3.87
C VAL A 513 -7.91 21.95 4.69
N SER A 514 -8.03 21.98 6.02
CA SER A 514 -6.93 22.39 6.90
C SER A 514 -5.79 21.37 6.99
N ASN A 515 -5.99 20.14 6.51
CA ASN A 515 -5.04 19.04 6.63
C ASN A 515 -4.68 18.39 5.27
N PRO A 516 -4.12 19.15 4.31
CA PRO A 516 -3.81 18.62 2.98
C PRO A 516 -2.77 17.49 3.03
N SER A 517 -1.86 17.51 4.00
CA SER A 517 -0.80 16.49 4.19
C SER A 517 -1.32 15.13 4.67
N TYR A 518 -2.61 15.02 5.01
CA TYR A 518 -3.22 13.75 5.40
C TYR A 518 -3.61 12.90 4.20
N PHE A 519 -3.55 13.48 3.00
CA PHE A 519 -3.83 12.81 1.74
C PHE A 519 -2.54 12.39 1.05
N LYS A 520 -2.60 11.24 0.39
CA LYS A 520 -1.52 10.74 -0.47
C LYS A 520 -2.06 10.44 -1.86
N THR A 521 -1.37 10.94 -2.88
CA THR A 521 -1.70 10.60 -4.27
C THR A 521 -1.50 9.11 -4.52
N VAL A 522 -2.54 8.48 -5.06
CA VAL A 522 -2.57 7.07 -5.42
C VAL A 522 -2.49 6.97 -6.94
N GLY A 523 -1.62 6.08 -7.40
CA GLY A 523 -1.43 5.71 -8.81
C GLY A 523 -1.79 4.24 -9.07
N PRO A 524 -1.26 3.62 -10.14
CA PRO A 524 -0.35 4.20 -11.13
C PRO A 524 -1.07 5.18 -12.08
N VAL A 525 -0.33 6.12 -12.69
CA VAL A 525 -0.93 7.28 -13.41
C VAL A 525 -1.69 6.91 -14.68
N ASN A 526 -1.45 5.74 -15.27
CA ASN A 526 -2.27 5.20 -16.36
C ASN A 526 -3.65 4.73 -15.91
N LYS A 527 -3.87 4.56 -14.59
CA LYS A 527 -5.15 4.13 -14.03
C LYS A 527 -5.82 5.21 -13.22
N ARG A 528 -5.05 5.94 -12.42
CA ARG A 528 -5.58 7.00 -11.56
C ARG A 528 -4.52 7.97 -11.11
N HIS A 529 -4.99 9.17 -10.83
CA HIS A 529 -4.25 10.19 -10.14
C HIS A 529 -5.23 10.87 -9.19
N VAL A 530 -5.30 10.37 -7.96
CA VAL A 530 -6.27 10.85 -6.95
C VAL A 530 -5.65 10.82 -5.57
N ALA A 531 -5.87 11.88 -4.80
CA ALA A 531 -5.37 11.98 -3.44
C ALA A 531 -6.35 11.28 -2.47
N ARG A 532 -5.90 10.25 -1.76
CA ARG A 532 -6.70 9.50 -0.78
C ARG A 532 -6.25 9.76 0.65
N LEU A 533 -7.22 9.88 1.57
CA LEU A 533 -6.97 10.06 3.00
C LEU A 533 -6.30 8.82 3.60
N LEU A 534 -5.20 9.03 4.33
CA LEU A 534 -4.48 7.96 5.01
C LEU A 534 -5.24 7.47 6.25
N GLU A 535 -5.37 6.15 6.42
CA GLU A 535 -6.13 5.54 7.52
C GLU A 535 -5.58 5.93 8.90
N GLU A 536 -4.25 5.97 9.07
CA GLU A 536 -3.63 6.41 10.33
C GLU A 536 -3.87 7.91 10.66
N LYS A 537 -4.15 8.73 9.64
CA LYS A 537 -4.40 10.17 9.79
C LYS A 537 -5.88 10.46 9.98
N ALA A 538 -6.74 9.66 9.35
CA ALA A 538 -8.20 9.75 9.52
C ALA A 538 -8.61 9.68 11.00
N ALA A 539 -7.95 8.83 11.80
CA ALA A 539 -8.21 8.69 13.24
C ALA A 539 -7.88 9.95 14.08
N GLN A 540 -7.09 10.89 13.54
CA GLN A 540 -6.70 12.13 14.20
C GLN A 540 -7.74 13.25 13.99
N LEU A 541 -8.59 13.10 12.98
CA LEU A 541 -9.68 14.03 12.69
C LEU A 541 -10.87 13.71 13.59
N LYS A 542 -11.56 14.72 14.13
CA LYS A 542 -12.59 14.52 15.15
C LYS A 542 -13.94 14.19 14.51
N THR A 543 -14.43 15.03 13.62
CA THR A 543 -15.75 14.85 13.01
C THR A 543 -15.66 13.91 11.80
N THR A 544 -14.58 14.00 11.02
CA THR A 544 -14.33 13.11 9.87
C THR A 544 -14.23 11.64 10.26
N SER A 545 -13.48 11.29 11.32
CA SER A 545 -13.38 9.90 11.79
C SER A 545 -14.73 9.32 12.17
N ARG A 546 -15.58 10.11 12.85
CA ARG A 546 -16.94 9.72 13.21
C ARG A 546 -17.82 9.42 12.00
N ILE A 547 -17.66 10.18 10.90
CA ILE A 547 -18.36 9.88 9.64
C ILE A 547 -17.83 8.58 9.06
N ILE A 548 -16.51 8.40 8.96
CA ILE A 548 -15.91 7.16 8.43
C ILE A 548 -16.38 5.95 9.24
N GLU A 549 -16.33 6.01 10.57
CA GLU A 549 -16.85 4.96 11.46
C GLU A 549 -18.34 4.71 11.25
N CYS A 550 -19.12 5.76 11.03
CA CYS A 550 -20.54 5.64 10.71
C CYS A 550 -20.76 4.90 9.38
N LEU A 551 -20.04 5.27 8.32
CA LEU A 551 -20.10 4.63 7.00
C LEU A 551 -19.65 3.16 7.05
N LYS A 552 -18.70 2.81 7.94
CA LYS A 552 -18.26 1.43 8.19
C LYS A 552 -19.24 0.62 9.07
N SER A 553 -20.32 1.23 9.59
CA SER A 553 -21.16 0.61 10.62
C SER A 553 -22.33 -0.23 10.09
N THR A 554 -22.78 -1.20 10.89
CA THR A 554 -24.03 -1.94 10.61
C THR A 554 -25.28 -1.04 10.61
N THR A 555 -25.21 0.11 11.29
CA THR A 555 -26.34 1.06 11.35
C THR A 555 -26.50 1.79 10.03
N PHE A 556 -25.40 2.19 9.40
CA PHE A 556 -25.43 2.80 8.08
C PHE A 556 -25.78 1.80 6.98
N ALA A 557 -25.26 0.56 7.06
CA ALA A 557 -25.66 -0.50 6.14
C ALA A 557 -27.18 -0.75 6.16
N ARG A 558 -27.81 -0.73 7.34
CA ARG A 558 -29.28 -0.83 7.45
C ARG A 558 -30.01 0.39 6.89
N LEU A 559 -29.45 1.59 7.04
CA LEU A 559 -30.02 2.78 6.40
C LEU A 559 -29.97 2.64 4.88
N ALA A 560 -28.83 2.25 4.32
CA ALA A 560 -28.68 2.03 2.89
C ALA A 560 -29.68 0.99 2.36
N ALA A 561 -29.85 -0.14 3.06
CA ALA A 561 -30.86 -1.14 2.72
C ALA A 561 -32.29 -0.58 2.74
N LYS A 562 -32.63 0.26 3.73
CA LYS A 562 -33.96 0.88 3.81
C LYS A 562 -34.20 1.92 2.72
N LEU A 563 -33.18 2.69 2.33
CA LEU A 563 -33.30 3.71 1.30
C LEU A 563 -33.39 3.12 -0.11
N THR A 564 -32.90 1.90 -0.31
CA THR A 564 -32.74 1.29 -1.64
C THR A 564 -33.58 0.03 -1.84
N GLY A 565 -34.06 -0.59 -0.76
CA GLY A 565 -34.67 -1.92 -0.80
C GLY A 565 -33.68 -3.07 -1.00
N VAL A 566 -32.38 -2.78 -1.16
CA VAL A 566 -31.35 -3.78 -1.46
C VAL A 566 -30.83 -4.43 -0.18
N THR A 567 -30.63 -5.75 -0.20
CA THR A 567 -30.10 -6.47 0.95
C THR A 567 -28.57 -6.38 0.99
N VAL A 568 -28.05 -5.54 1.88
CA VAL A 568 -26.60 -5.36 2.12
C VAL A 568 -26.07 -6.10 3.35
N SER A 569 -26.87 -6.97 3.97
CA SER A 569 -26.45 -7.71 5.18
C SER A 569 -25.37 -8.74 4.84
N GLY A 570 -24.20 -8.63 5.48
CA GLY A 570 -23.05 -9.51 5.21
C GLY A 570 -22.29 -9.18 3.93
N ALA A 571 -22.69 -8.11 3.22
CA ALA A 571 -21.97 -7.63 2.04
C ALA A 571 -20.57 -7.17 2.44
N GLN A 572 -19.58 -7.54 1.62
CA GLN A 572 -18.25 -6.94 1.71
C GLN A 572 -18.38 -5.45 1.39
N THR A 573 -17.66 -4.60 2.12
CA THR A 573 -17.77 -3.14 2.02
C THR A 573 -16.39 -2.51 1.91
N SER A 574 -16.27 -1.46 1.10
CA SER A 574 -15.09 -0.59 1.09
C SER A 574 -15.51 0.85 1.36
N VAL A 575 -14.68 1.59 2.11
CA VAL A 575 -14.87 3.03 2.35
C VAL A 575 -13.59 3.75 1.96
N THR A 576 -13.71 4.75 1.10
CA THR A 576 -12.59 5.61 0.71
C THR A 576 -12.98 7.09 0.85
N VAL A 577 -11.99 7.92 1.15
CA VAL A 577 -12.15 9.38 1.18
C VAL A 577 -11.11 9.95 0.24
N SER A 578 -11.57 10.61 -0.82
CA SER A 578 -10.74 11.17 -1.88
C SER A 578 -10.85 12.69 -1.86
N ARG A 579 -9.74 13.37 -2.07
CA ARG A 579 -9.70 14.81 -2.37
C ARG A 579 -9.64 14.95 -3.88
N VAL A 580 -10.60 15.68 -4.44
CA VAL A 580 -10.73 15.95 -5.87
C VAL A 580 -10.42 17.41 -6.11
N GLU A 581 -9.45 17.64 -6.99
CA GLU A 581 -8.94 18.94 -7.39
C GLU A 581 -8.37 18.86 -8.82
N HIS A 582 -7.93 19.99 -9.37
CA HIS A 582 -7.29 20.06 -10.68
C HIS A 582 -6.27 18.92 -10.88
N GLY A 583 -6.39 18.19 -11.99
CA GLY A 583 -5.52 17.05 -12.31
C GLY A 583 -5.98 15.71 -11.75
N THR A 584 -7.11 15.65 -11.04
CA THR A 584 -7.65 14.40 -10.49
C THR A 584 -8.41 13.59 -11.53
N TYR A 585 -8.17 12.28 -11.60
CA TYR A 585 -8.91 11.35 -12.46
C TYR A 585 -8.73 9.88 -12.03
N TRP A 586 -9.60 9.03 -12.56
CA TRP A 586 -9.31 7.61 -12.76
C TRP A 586 -10.04 7.09 -13.99
N VAL A 587 -9.46 6.09 -14.63
CA VAL A 587 -9.93 5.52 -15.90
C VAL A 587 -10.17 4.02 -15.77
N LEU A 588 -10.84 3.46 -16.77
CA LEU A 588 -11.19 2.05 -16.87
C LEU A 588 -10.16 1.26 -17.69
N GLY A 589 -10.07 -0.03 -17.44
CA GLY A 589 -9.53 -1.01 -18.38
C GLY A 589 -10.20 -2.36 -18.24
N ASP A 590 -9.83 -3.30 -19.11
CA ASP A 590 -10.46 -4.62 -19.21
C ASP A 590 -10.50 -5.39 -17.88
N GLU A 591 -9.47 -5.22 -17.05
CA GLU A 591 -9.37 -5.89 -15.77
C GLU A 591 -10.40 -5.34 -14.74
N ASP A 592 -10.85 -4.10 -14.91
CA ASP A 592 -11.90 -3.49 -14.09
C ASP A 592 -13.27 -4.09 -14.45
N ALA A 593 -13.51 -4.42 -15.73
CA ALA A 593 -14.70 -5.14 -16.20
C ALA A 593 -14.76 -6.57 -15.64
N GLU A 594 -13.65 -7.31 -15.74
CA GLU A 594 -13.52 -8.65 -15.16
C GLU A 594 -13.79 -8.63 -13.64
N GLN A 595 -13.25 -7.64 -12.93
CA GLN A 595 -13.47 -7.48 -11.50
C GLN A 595 -14.92 -7.09 -11.16
N SER A 596 -15.55 -6.21 -11.95
CA SER A 596 -16.97 -5.85 -11.77
C SER A 596 -17.87 -7.09 -11.90
N ASN A 597 -17.60 -7.93 -12.89
CA ASN A 597 -18.30 -9.20 -13.05
C ASN A 597 -18.09 -10.15 -11.86
N ALA A 598 -16.88 -10.22 -11.31
CA ALA A 598 -16.58 -11.03 -10.13
C ALA A 598 -17.21 -10.47 -8.83
N ASP A 599 -17.39 -9.16 -8.74
CA ASP A 599 -17.98 -8.48 -7.59
C ASP A 599 -19.50 -8.65 -7.50
N GLY A 600 -20.14 -9.05 -8.60
CA GLY A 600 -21.58 -9.19 -8.69
C GLY A 600 -22.29 -7.84 -8.59
N TYR A 601 -23.55 -7.86 -8.17
CA TYR A 601 -24.30 -6.63 -7.92
C TYR A 601 -23.65 -5.81 -6.81
N CYS A 602 -23.55 -4.51 -7.03
CA CYS A 602 -22.95 -3.57 -6.10
C CYS A 602 -23.89 -2.41 -5.79
N LEU A 603 -23.72 -1.81 -4.62
CA LEU A 603 -24.38 -0.57 -4.25
C LEU A 603 -23.33 0.47 -3.88
N ASP A 604 -23.18 1.49 -4.71
CA ASP A 604 -22.24 2.59 -4.50
C ASP A 604 -22.94 3.80 -3.89
N LEU A 605 -22.31 4.43 -2.92
CA LEU A 605 -22.80 5.65 -2.27
C LEU A 605 -21.68 6.68 -2.22
N HIS A 606 -21.95 7.84 -2.81
CA HIS A 606 -21.02 8.95 -2.98
C HIS A 606 -21.54 10.16 -2.22
N LEU A 607 -20.83 10.54 -1.16
CA LEU A 607 -21.14 11.73 -0.36
C LEU A 607 -20.13 12.85 -0.68
N PHE A 608 -20.67 13.97 -1.16
CA PHE A 608 -19.92 15.13 -1.62
C PHE A 608 -19.82 16.20 -0.52
N VAL A 609 -18.60 16.48 -0.09
CA VAL A 609 -18.28 17.51 0.90
C VAL A 609 -17.52 18.65 0.22
N GLN A 610 -18.23 19.73 -0.08
CA GLN A 610 -17.73 20.95 -0.70
C GLN A 610 -18.50 22.17 -0.20
N GLU A 611 -17.87 23.33 -0.18
CA GLU A 611 -18.50 24.60 0.21
C GLU A 611 -19.24 25.28 -0.95
N LYS A 612 -18.69 25.18 -2.17
CA LYS A 612 -19.24 25.82 -3.38
C LYS A 612 -19.72 24.77 -4.37
N GLN A 613 -20.60 25.18 -5.28
CA GLN A 613 -21.01 24.34 -6.41
C GLN A 613 -19.83 24.13 -7.34
N TRP A 614 -19.59 22.88 -7.73
CA TRP A 614 -18.57 22.53 -8.69
C TRP A 614 -19.08 22.82 -10.10
N GLY A 615 -18.22 23.30 -10.99
CA GLY A 615 -18.60 23.63 -12.36
C GLY A 615 -18.90 22.37 -13.17
N ASP A 616 -19.98 22.40 -13.97
CA ASP A 616 -20.38 21.23 -14.76
C ASP A 616 -19.34 20.84 -15.83
N ASP A 617 -18.66 21.85 -16.38
CA ASP A 617 -17.61 21.69 -17.41
C ASP A 617 -16.21 21.48 -16.81
N ALA A 618 -16.05 21.59 -15.49
CA ALA A 618 -14.75 21.48 -14.82
C ALA A 618 -14.21 20.03 -14.73
N GLY A 619 -14.98 19.06 -15.22
CA GLY A 619 -14.70 17.64 -15.03
C GLY A 619 -14.82 17.22 -13.57
N GLY A 620 -14.14 16.15 -13.16
CA GLY A 620 -14.29 15.61 -11.80
C GLY A 620 -15.64 14.94 -11.53
N ASN A 621 -16.51 14.80 -12.53
CA ASN A 621 -17.78 14.08 -12.43
C ASN A 621 -17.51 12.56 -12.38
N LEU A 622 -18.39 11.83 -11.68
CA LEU A 622 -18.43 10.38 -11.76
C LEU A 622 -19.32 9.97 -12.93
N ILE A 623 -18.82 9.08 -13.78
CA ILE A 623 -19.53 8.60 -14.97
C ILE A 623 -19.60 7.08 -14.89
N TYR A 624 -20.78 6.54 -15.15
CA TYR A 624 -21.06 5.11 -15.24
C TYR A 624 -21.30 4.72 -16.69
N ILE A 625 -20.69 3.61 -17.13
CA ILE A 625 -20.82 3.05 -18.47
C ILE A 625 -20.95 1.52 -18.40
N ALA A 626 -21.60 0.91 -19.37
CA ALA A 626 -21.60 -0.55 -19.52
C ALA A 626 -20.36 -1.04 -20.28
N GLU A 627 -19.91 -2.27 -19.97
CA GLU A 627 -18.83 -2.95 -20.68
C GLU A 627 -19.14 -3.06 -22.18
N GLY A 628 -18.24 -2.55 -23.01
CA GLY A 628 -18.37 -2.59 -24.47
C GLY A 628 -19.26 -1.48 -25.07
N GLU A 629 -19.84 -0.62 -24.24
CA GLU A 629 -20.66 0.51 -24.68
C GLU A 629 -19.89 1.84 -24.61
N THR A 630 -20.27 2.78 -25.47
CA THR A 630 -19.69 4.13 -25.52
C THR A 630 -20.60 5.20 -24.94
N GLU A 631 -21.85 4.85 -24.66
CA GLU A 631 -22.85 5.78 -24.11
C GLU A 631 -22.75 5.85 -22.58
N GLU A 632 -22.92 7.05 -22.03
CA GLU A 632 -22.97 7.26 -20.59
C GLU A 632 -24.33 6.82 -20.05
N LEU A 633 -24.33 5.86 -19.12
CA LEU A 633 -25.56 5.43 -18.44
C LEU A 633 -25.99 6.48 -17.41
N LEU A 634 -25.03 6.98 -16.65
CA LEU A 634 -25.26 7.94 -15.57
C LEU A 634 -24.05 8.85 -15.40
N ARG A 635 -24.33 10.13 -15.20
CA ARG A 635 -23.36 11.15 -14.82
C ARG A 635 -23.76 11.81 -13.50
N ILE A 636 -22.87 11.75 -12.51
CA ILE A 636 -23.06 12.38 -11.20
C ILE A 636 -22.14 13.59 -11.09
N SER A 637 -22.75 14.77 -11.11
CA SER A 637 -22.05 16.04 -10.87
C SER A 637 -21.87 16.30 -9.37
N PRO A 638 -20.70 16.78 -8.92
CA PRO A 638 -20.45 17.08 -7.51
C PRO A 638 -21.36 18.22 -7.03
N SER A 639 -22.09 18.00 -5.93
CA SER A 639 -22.99 19.01 -5.36
C SER A 639 -22.79 19.15 -3.84
N PRO A 640 -22.87 20.37 -3.25
CA PRO A 640 -22.65 20.58 -1.83
C PRO A 640 -23.59 19.75 -0.96
N ASN A 641 -23.01 18.91 -0.09
CA ASN A 641 -23.75 18.11 0.89
C ASN A 641 -24.77 17.14 0.25
N ALA A 642 -24.54 16.73 -1.00
CA ALA A 642 -25.33 15.74 -1.68
C ALA A 642 -24.78 14.33 -1.44
N ALA A 643 -25.68 13.35 -1.32
CA ALA A 643 -25.34 11.93 -1.31
C ALA A 643 -26.02 11.22 -2.48
N SER A 644 -25.23 10.74 -3.42
CA SER A 644 -25.71 9.96 -4.56
C SER A 644 -25.58 8.48 -4.27
N ILE A 645 -26.59 7.69 -4.64
CA ILE A 645 -26.63 6.24 -4.46
C ILE A 645 -26.90 5.61 -5.83
N VAL A 646 -26.11 4.61 -6.20
CA VAL A 646 -26.22 3.93 -7.50
C VAL A 646 -26.20 2.43 -7.29
N PHE A 647 -27.20 1.74 -7.84
CA PHE A 647 -27.17 0.30 -7.99
C PHE A 647 -26.39 -0.05 -9.26
N ARG A 648 -25.31 -0.82 -9.10
CA ARG A 648 -24.39 -1.16 -10.19
C ARG A 648 -24.47 -2.65 -10.48
N GLU A 649 -24.86 -2.98 -11.70
CA GLU A 649 -24.91 -4.35 -12.20
C GLU A 649 -23.52 -4.87 -12.60
N PRO A 650 -23.32 -6.20 -12.66
CA PRO A 650 -22.11 -6.80 -13.23
C PRO A 650 -21.83 -6.25 -14.64
N GLY A 651 -20.60 -5.82 -14.90
CA GLY A 651 -20.20 -5.24 -16.19
C GLY A 651 -20.48 -3.73 -16.31
N VAL A 652 -21.19 -3.12 -15.37
CA VAL A 652 -21.26 -1.66 -15.26
C VAL A 652 -20.04 -1.16 -14.50
N LEU A 653 -19.41 -0.10 -15.01
CA LEU A 653 -18.14 0.45 -14.57
C LEU A 653 -18.25 1.94 -14.27
N SER A 654 -17.46 2.44 -13.31
CA SER A 654 -17.43 3.86 -12.98
C SER A 654 -16.03 4.46 -13.08
N PHE A 655 -15.95 5.64 -13.69
CA PHE A 655 -14.72 6.41 -13.80
C PHE A 655 -14.93 7.87 -13.41
N MET A 656 -13.83 8.57 -13.09
CA MET A 656 -13.89 10.00 -12.82
C MET A 656 -13.28 10.76 -13.99
N LYS A 657 -14.09 11.63 -14.60
CA LYS A 657 -13.61 12.52 -15.65
C LYS A 657 -12.49 13.40 -15.10
N PHE A 658 -11.46 13.62 -15.90
CA PHE A 658 -10.34 14.50 -15.55
C PHE A 658 -10.82 15.88 -15.10
N ALA A 659 -10.48 16.27 -13.87
CA ALA A 659 -10.73 17.60 -13.34
C ALA A 659 -9.76 18.58 -14.00
N ASN A 660 -10.28 19.47 -14.85
CA ASN A 660 -9.50 20.36 -15.72
C ASN A 660 -9.23 21.71 -15.03
N CYS A 661 -8.64 22.65 -15.77
CA CYS A 661 -8.23 23.97 -15.28
C CYS A 661 -9.40 24.92 -14.97
N ASP A 662 -10.64 24.56 -15.33
CA ASP A 662 -11.86 25.26 -14.87
C ASP A 662 -12.30 24.82 -13.47
N SER A 663 -11.62 23.82 -12.88
CA SER A 663 -11.91 23.40 -11.51
C SER A 663 -11.60 24.50 -10.48
N THR A 664 -12.49 24.60 -9.49
CA THR A 664 -12.43 25.62 -8.44
C THR A 664 -11.77 25.06 -7.16
N ASP A 665 -12.22 25.51 -5.98
CA ASP A 665 -11.81 24.94 -4.70
C ASP A 665 -12.07 23.42 -4.64
N PRO A 666 -11.19 22.63 -4.00
CA PRO A 666 -11.29 21.18 -3.98
C PRO A 666 -12.57 20.72 -3.26
N TYR A 667 -13.08 19.56 -3.68
CA TYR A 667 -14.12 18.85 -2.95
C TYR A 667 -13.60 17.52 -2.42
N PHE A 668 -14.29 17.00 -1.39
CA PHE A 668 -13.97 15.71 -0.80
C PHE A 668 -15.10 14.72 -1.06
N LEU A 669 -14.72 13.58 -1.62
CA LEU A 669 -15.62 12.49 -2.00
C LEU A 669 -15.46 11.33 -1.03
N PHE A 670 -16.51 11.07 -0.25
CA PHE A 670 -16.63 9.86 0.56
C PHE A 670 -17.35 8.81 -0.27
N THR A 671 -16.67 7.72 -0.60
CA THR A 671 -17.25 6.61 -1.36
C THR A 671 -17.39 5.38 -0.47
N VAL A 672 -18.60 4.83 -0.43
CA VAL A 672 -18.92 3.55 0.19
C VAL A 672 -19.45 2.62 -0.88
N SER A 673 -18.85 1.45 -1.03
CA SER A 673 -19.33 0.44 -1.98
C SER A 673 -19.64 -0.84 -1.22
N PHE A 674 -20.87 -1.34 -1.35
CA PHE A 674 -21.28 -2.66 -0.88
C PHE A 674 -21.21 -3.62 -2.07
N TYR A 675 -20.47 -4.72 -1.94
CA TYR A 675 -20.22 -5.69 -2.99
C TYR A 675 -21.02 -6.97 -2.76
N ASN A 676 -21.38 -7.64 -3.86
CA ASN A 676 -22.16 -8.87 -3.88
C ASN A 676 -23.46 -8.74 -3.07
N VAL A 677 -24.18 -7.64 -3.28
CA VAL A 677 -25.47 -7.39 -2.63
C VAL A 677 -26.54 -8.28 -3.26
N LYS A 678 -27.55 -8.65 -2.47
CA LYS A 678 -28.67 -9.46 -2.97
C LYS A 678 -29.81 -8.54 -3.36
N VAL A 679 -30.24 -8.67 -4.61
CA VAL A 679 -31.55 -8.19 -5.04
C VAL A 679 -32.57 -9.18 -4.48
N VAL A 680 -33.58 -8.68 -3.79
CA VAL A 680 -34.71 -9.52 -3.38
C VAL A 680 -35.56 -9.66 -4.64
N ASP A 681 -35.45 -10.80 -5.32
CA ASP A 681 -36.43 -11.16 -6.34
C ASP A 681 -37.80 -11.23 -5.66
N GLU A 682 -38.80 -10.55 -6.23
CA GLU A 682 -40.21 -10.70 -5.83
C GLU A 682 -40.72 -12.12 -6.01
#